data_AF-A0A314YKE3-F1
#
_entry.id   AF-A0A314YKE3-F1
#
_cell.length_a   1.000
_cell.length_b   1.000
_cell.length_c   1.000
_cell.angle_alpha   90.00
_cell.angle_beta   90.00
_cell.angle_gamma   90.00
#
_symmetry.space_group_name_H-M   'P 1'
#
loop_
_entity.id
_entity.type
_entity.pdbx_description
1 polymer ?
#
loop_
_entity_poly.entity_id
_entity_poly.type
_entity_poly.pdbx_seq_one_letter_code
_entity_poly.pdbx_strand_id
1 'polypeptide(L)'
;MEASSATTMALRVSSSSSSSSSSSSSSSSSFFSISPNHKPNSLPFKFSTFRPPQPTLLKSLKCIQTPPSNSNPLKQPPKNPSTASPFSCSALTFSPPQTTELVPSKLQTLISEFQALSEPIDRVKRLLHYATLLPPFNDSDRVDSNRVMGCTAQVWLEAKMDKEGKMRFSADSDSEITKGFCSCLVSVLDGASPDEVLTVKTDDLSSLNVGLPAAQRSRVNTWHNVLVSMQKKTKALVAEQQGRPPFEPFPSLVITADGIHAKGSFAEAQARYLFPDESKVEELVNVLKEKKIGIVAHFYMDPEVQGILTAAQKHWPHIHISDSLVMADSAVNMAKAGCEFITVLGVDFMSENVRAILDQAGFEKVGVYRMSNERIGCSLADAASSPSYMSYLEAASRSPNSLHVVYINTSLETKAYAHELVPTITCTSSNVVQTILQAFVQVPDANIWYGPDSYMGANIRELLQQMTKMTDEEIAEIHPEHNSDSIRSLLPRLHYFQDGTCIVHHLFGNEVVDRIKEMYCDAYLTAHFEVPGEMFSLAMEAKRRGMGVVGSTQNILDFIKQRIQEALDRNVNEHLQFVLGTESGMVTSIVAAVRGLLGSARSGGAEINVEIVFPVSSESVTISSNASPGLNSVKVGDVILPVIPGVASGEGCSINGGCASCPYMKMNSLSSLLKVCHHLPDETNFALSTYEAARFKLQTPNGKSVADVGCEPILHMRHFQASKKLPEKLISHILHPSEQTEKIAPSFSHCKNSHLDSAAPASYMMGSTNGLASAQGKQPLFSFGVISDVQYADIPDGRSFLGIPRYYRHSIVVLQRAVKRWNDQKNHKFVINFGDIVDGFCPKDQSLDAVRRVVDKFEDFNGPVYHMIGNHCLYNLPRTKLLPLLKIPSVDGRAYYDFSPTPEFRFVVLDGYDISAFGWPQEHPNTIEALKFLEERNPNTDKNSPAGLVGLERRFLMFNGAVGKEQLEWLDDVLNEATKLKQKVVICCHLPLDPGASSKEALLWNYDEVMSVVHRYDCVKVCLAGHDHKGGHSVDSHGIHHRSLEAALECPPGTDAFGYIDVYDDKLELTGTDRMKSTDMGYNPQADLQVNWHQEVR
;
A
#
# COMPACT_ATOMS: atom_id res chain seq x y z
N MET A 1 36.94 41.42 39.67
CA MET A 1 37.21 42.86 39.59
C MET A 1 36.07 43.54 38.84
N GLU A 2 35.96 44.84 38.99
CA GLU A 2 34.94 45.81 38.51
C GLU A 2 34.55 45.70 37.01
N ALA A 3 33.38 46.21 36.54
CA ALA A 3 32.15 46.70 37.21
C ALA A 3 31.00 47.02 36.21
N SER A 4 29.75 47.14 36.71
CA SER A 4 28.58 47.90 36.18
C SER A 4 27.98 47.54 34.80
N SER A 5 26.66 47.52 34.53
CA SER A 5 25.41 47.77 35.31
C SER A 5 24.23 46.99 34.63
N ALA A 6 22.96 46.84 35.06
CA ALA A 6 22.01 47.55 35.96
C ALA A 6 21.46 48.88 35.35
N THR A 7 20.21 49.37 35.55
CA THR A 7 19.00 49.04 36.38
C THR A 7 17.75 49.73 35.69
N THR A 8 16.43 49.67 35.99
CA THR A 8 15.53 49.20 37.10
C THR A 8 14.08 48.94 36.55
N MET A 9 13.15 48.43 37.38
CA MET A 9 11.68 48.33 37.16
C MET A 9 10.90 49.67 37.33
N ALA A 10 9.60 49.67 36.97
CA ALA A 10 8.52 50.41 37.64
C ALA A 10 7.15 49.65 37.57
N LEU A 11 6.16 49.98 38.43
CA LEU A 11 4.93 49.18 38.65
C LEU A 11 3.70 50.01 39.10
N ARG A 12 2.48 49.48 38.85
CA ARG A 12 1.13 49.77 39.45
C ARG A 12 0.46 51.15 39.21
N VAL A 13 -0.85 51.15 38.89
CA VAL A 13 -2.02 51.34 39.81
C VAL A 13 -3.36 51.25 39.00
N SER A 14 -4.48 51.00 39.69
CA SER A 14 -5.90 50.78 39.28
C SER A 14 -6.57 51.94 38.47
N SER A 15 -7.76 51.80 37.84
CA SER A 15 -9.05 51.39 38.45
C SER A 15 -10.30 51.23 37.53
N SER A 16 -11.26 50.43 38.04
CA SER A 16 -12.74 50.55 37.98
C SER A 16 -13.59 50.51 36.68
N SER A 17 -14.45 49.47 36.64
CA SER A 17 -15.93 49.49 36.51
C SER A 17 -16.69 49.68 35.17
N SER A 18 -17.38 48.58 34.78
CA SER A 18 -18.85 48.46 34.61
C SER A 18 -19.58 48.69 33.26
N SER A 19 -20.77 48.07 33.20
CA SER A 19 -21.90 48.20 32.25
C SER A 19 -21.73 47.78 30.78
N SER A 20 -22.13 46.53 30.56
CA SER A 20 -22.99 46.06 29.46
C SER A 20 -23.85 47.11 28.71
N SER A 21 -23.98 46.93 27.39
CA SER A 21 -25.30 46.74 26.75
C SER A 21 -25.15 46.17 25.32
N SER A 22 -26.28 45.73 24.77
CA SER A 22 -26.43 44.82 23.64
C SER A 22 -26.56 45.50 22.26
N SER A 23 -26.67 44.64 21.24
CA SER A 23 -27.56 44.73 20.08
C SER A 23 -27.10 45.36 18.74
N SER A 24 -27.14 44.47 17.73
CA SER A 24 -27.86 44.59 16.45
C SER A 24 -27.33 45.43 15.27
N SER A 25 -27.32 44.72 14.13
CA SER A 25 -27.87 45.10 12.82
C SER A 25 -27.12 46.09 11.90
N SER A 26 -26.60 45.48 10.83
CA SER A 26 -26.88 45.80 9.41
C SER A 26 -26.35 47.09 8.76
N SER A 27 -25.58 46.84 7.70
CA SER A 27 -25.64 47.46 6.37
C SER A 27 -25.21 48.93 6.15
N SER A 28 -24.18 49.02 5.29
CA SER A 28 -24.05 49.94 4.14
C SER A 28 -23.39 51.33 4.29
N SER A 29 -22.54 51.59 3.30
CA SER A 29 -22.21 52.89 2.68
C SER A 29 -21.12 53.81 3.28
N SER A 30 -20.09 54.03 2.46
CA SER A 30 -19.65 55.35 1.96
C SER A 30 -18.65 56.26 2.72
N PHE A 31 -17.44 56.31 2.15
CA PHE A 31 -16.57 57.49 1.91
C PHE A 31 -16.01 58.35 3.07
N PHE A 32 -14.67 58.40 3.16
CA PHE A 32 -13.75 59.56 2.99
C PHE A 32 -12.39 59.18 3.66
N SER A 33 -11.36 58.74 2.93
CA SER A 33 -10.39 59.54 2.15
C SER A 33 -9.51 60.51 2.96
N ILE A 34 -8.18 60.32 2.92
CA ILE A 34 -7.16 61.37 2.72
C ILE A 34 -5.80 60.75 2.31
N SER A 35 -4.98 61.54 1.62
CA SER A 35 -3.77 61.21 0.83
C SER A 35 -2.52 60.77 1.64
N PRO A 36 -1.41 60.40 0.95
CA PRO A 36 -0.39 61.41 0.61
C PRO A 36 -0.06 61.49 -0.90
N ASN A 37 0.88 62.36 -1.30
CA ASN A 37 0.98 62.92 -2.66
C ASN A 37 2.44 63.29 -3.10
N HIS A 38 2.65 63.49 -4.41
CA HIS A 38 3.86 63.91 -5.16
C HIS A 38 5.04 62.91 -5.25
N LYS A 39 5.62 62.53 -6.41
CA LYS A 39 5.99 63.19 -7.71
C LYS A 39 7.21 64.12 -7.60
N PRO A 40 8.18 64.14 -8.56
CA PRO A 40 7.98 64.40 -10.01
C PRO A 40 8.89 63.55 -10.96
N ASN A 41 9.00 63.73 -12.29
CA ASN A 41 8.32 64.59 -13.29
C ASN A 41 8.25 63.89 -14.68
N SER A 42 7.63 64.51 -15.70
CA SER A 42 7.41 63.90 -17.03
C SER A 42 7.63 64.84 -18.24
N LEU A 43 7.77 64.25 -19.44
CA LEU A 43 7.52 64.90 -20.74
C LEU A 43 6.74 63.96 -21.70
N PRO A 44 5.98 64.46 -22.71
CA PRO A 44 4.91 63.68 -23.36
C PRO A 44 5.00 63.53 -24.89
N PHE A 45 4.18 62.63 -25.45
CA PHE A 45 3.80 62.61 -26.88
C PHE A 45 2.27 62.54 -27.04
N LYS A 46 1.75 62.94 -28.21
CA LYS A 46 0.31 63.09 -28.50
C LYS A 46 -0.19 62.15 -29.61
N PHE A 47 -1.50 61.86 -29.57
CA PHE A 47 -2.27 61.13 -30.58
C PHE A 47 -2.47 61.92 -31.90
N SER A 48 -2.67 61.19 -33.00
CA SER A 48 -3.81 61.43 -33.90
C SER A 48 -4.30 60.12 -34.55
N THR A 49 -5.54 60.10 -35.02
CA THR A 49 -6.33 58.91 -35.41
C THR A 49 -6.16 58.47 -36.87
N PHE A 50 -6.33 57.16 -37.14
CA PHE A 50 -6.94 56.69 -38.41
C PHE A 50 -7.76 55.38 -38.20
N ARG A 51 -8.74 55.15 -39.09
CA ARG A 51 -9.68 54.00 -39.10
C ARG A 51 -9.57 53.22 -40.42
N PRO A 52 -9.59 51.88 -40.42
CA PRO A 52 -9.90 51.06 -41.61
C PRO A 52 -11.41 50.68 -41.69
N PRO A 53 -11.94 50.32 -42.87
CA PRO A 53 -13.37 50.05 -43.09
C PRO A 53 -13.76 48.55 -43.14
N GLN A 54 -15.08 48.27 -43.19
CA GLN A 54 -15.68 46.93 -43.37
C GLN A 54 -15.74 46.49 -44.85
N PRO A 55 -15.76 45.17 -45.13
CA PRO A 55 -16.18 44.60 -46.41
C PRO A 55 -17.71 44.36 -46.49
N THR A 56 -18.28 44.38 -47.69
CA THR A 56 -19.73 44.29 -47.97
C THR A 56 -20.17 42.96 -48.61
N LEU A 57 -21.44 42.57 -48.41
CA LEU A 57 -22.04 41.33 -48.95
C LEU A 57 -22.80 41.50 -50.28
N LEU A 58 -22.77 40.43 -51.10
CA LEU A 58 -23.79 39.93 -52.05
C LEU A 58 -24.29 40.80 -53.23
N LYS A 59 -24.22 40.25 -54.48
CA LYS A 59 -25.41 39.72 -55.21
C LYS A 59 -25.14 39.19 -56.66
N SER A 60 -25.52 37.91 -56.90
CA SER A 60 -26.39 37.44 -58.03
C SER A 60 -25.84 37.46 -59.49
N LEU A 61 -26.35 36.76 -60.54
CA LEU A 61 -27.29 35.62 -60.72
C LEU A 61 -27.37 35.21 -62.24
N LYS A 62 -27.99 34.04 -62.54
CA LYS A 62 -28.56 33.55 -63.85
C LYS A 62 -27.59 33.11 -64.98
N CYS A 63 -27.88 32.18 -65.93
CA CYS A 63 -28.78 30.98 -66.12
C CYS A 63 -28.27 30.23 -67.42
N ILE A 64 -28.91 29.34 -68.24
CA ILE A 64 -30.30 28.87 -68.46
C ILE A 64 -30.39 27.53 -69.30
N GLN A 65 -31.48 26.73 -69.13
CA GLN A 65 -32.17 25.79 -70.09
C GLN A 65 -31.55 24.53 -70.78
N THR A 66 -31.94 23.34 -70.26
CA THR A 66 -32.73 22.20 -70.89
C THR A 66 -32.26 21.27 -72.07
N PRO A 67 -32.84 20.03 -72.21
CA PRO A 67 -32.39 18.90 -73.08
C PRO A 67 -33.44 18.55 -74.21
N PRO A 68 -33.70 17.29 -74.72
CA PRO A 68 -33.03 15.96 -74.74
C PRO A 68 -33.04 15.20 -76.12
N SER A 69 -32.53 13.94 -76.24
CA SER A 69 -33.22 12.79 -76.94
C SER A 69 -32.45 11.44 -77.07
N ASN A 70 -33.11 10.32 -76.69
CA ASN A 70 -33.14 8.94 -77.24
C ASN A 70 -31.96 8.21 -77.94
N SER A 71 -31.75 6.94 -77.55
CA SER A 71 -31.90 5.67 -78.34
C SER A 71 -30.81 4.58 -78.10
N ASN A 72 -31.11 3.35 -78.52
CA ASN A 72 -30.47 2.05 -78.22
C ASN A 72 -30.57 1.16 -79.50
N PRO A 73 -29.97 -0.05 -79.64
CA PRO A 73 -28.81 -0.69 -78.98
C PRO A 73 -27.90 -1.50 -79.98
N LEU A 74 -27.07 -2.42 -79.44
CA LEU A 74 -26.63 -3.75 -79.99
C LEU A 74 -25.34 -3.95 -80.84
N LYS A 75 -24.66 -5.06 -80.46
CA LYS A 75 -23.75 -5.99 -81.18
C LYS A 75 -22.21 -5.85 -81.09
N GLN A 76 -21.58 -7.03 -81.18
CA GLN A 76 -20.17 -7.42 -80.93
C GLN A 76 -19.59 -8.07 -82.24
N PRO A 77 -18.45 -8.81 -82.27
CA PRO A 77 -17.14 -8.74 -81.59
C PRO A 77 -15.97 -8.70 -82.66
N PRO A 78 -14.85 -9.50 -82.61
CA PRO A 78 -13.60 -9.26 -81.87
C PRO A 78 -12.27 -9.29 -82.70
N LYS A 79 -11.14 -9.04 -81.99
CA LYS A 79 -9.73 -9.51 -82.18
C LYS A 79 -8.64 -8.51 -82.65
N ASN A 80 -7.58 -8.51 -81.84
CA ASN A 80 -6.16 -8.07 -81.96
C ASN A 80 -5.47 -8.35 -83.33
N PRO A 81 -4.29 -7.74 -83.68
CA PRO A 81 -3.20 -7.39 -82.73
C PRO A 81 -2.29 -6.15 -82.94
N SER A 82 -1.51 -5.91 -81.86
CA SER A 82 -0.10 -5.43 -81.79
C SER A 82 0.35 -3.98 -82.14
N THR A 83 0.91 -3.33 -81.11
CA THR A 83 2.10 -2.40 -81.09
C THR A 83 2.02 -1.02 -81.78
N ALA A 84 2.48 0.09 -81.17
CA ALA A 84 3.03 0.32 -79.81
C ALA A 84 3.05 1.80 -79.37
N SER A 85 3.10 2.03 -78.04
CA SER A 85 3.49 3.28 -77.32
C SER A 85 2.57 4.53 -77.44
N PRO A 86 2.71 5.52 -76.53
CA PRO A 86 3.03 5.46 -75.09
C PRO A 86 1.82 5.92 -74.22
N PHE A 87 1.87 5.70 -72.91
CA PHE A 87 0.75 6.01 -72.00
C PHE A 87 0.59 7.52 -71.73
N SER A 88 -0.66 7.98 -71.69
CA SER A 88 -1.06 9.32 -71.24
C SER A 88 -1.78 9.23 -69.89
N CYS A 89 -1.68 10.28 -69.08
CA CYS A 89 -2.24 10.30 -67.72
C CYS A 89 -3.77 10.43 -67.72
N SER A 90 -4.45 9.48 -67.07
CA SER A 90 -5.86 9.58 -66.68
C SER A 90 -5.96 9.78 -65.16
N ALA A 91 -6.89 10.61 -64.72
CA ALA A 91 -7.05 10.94 -63.31
C ALA A 91 -7.48 9.72 -62.47
N LEU A 92 -6.76 9.44 -61.39
CA LEU A 92 -7.18 8.47 -60.38
C LEU A 92 -8.24 9.12 -59.47
N THR A 93 -9.49 8.72 -59.64
CA THR A 93 -10.49 8.86 -58.60
C THR A 93 -10.11 7.95 -57.43
N PHE A 94 -9.72 8.53 -56.31
CA PHE A 94 -9.42 7.79 -55.07
C PHE A 94 -10.71 7.20 -54.48
N SER A 95 -11.04 5.97 -54.88
CA SER A 95 -11.83 5.07 -54.04
C SER A 95 -10.86 4.39 -53.06
N PRO A 96 -11.05 4.50 -51.74
CA PRO A 96 -10.14 3.89 -50.78
C PRO A 96 -10.21 2.35 -50.89
N PRO A 97 -9.06 1.64 -51.02
CA PRO A 97 -9.06 0.19 -51.01
C PRO A 97 -9.42 -0.31 -49.61
N GLN A 98 -10.35 -1.27 -49.53
CA GLN A 98 -10.67 -1.96 -48.27
C GLN A 98 -9.62 -3.04 -47.95
N THR A 99 -8.38 -2.59 -47.73
CA THR A 99 -7.35 -3.35 -47.02
C THR A 99 -7.32 -2.87 -45.57
N THR A 100 -7.66 -3.74 -44.63
CA THR A 100 -7.57 -3.46 -43.20
C THR A 100 -6.11 -3.46 -42.75
N GLU A 101 -5.44 -2.33 -42.93
CA GLU A 101 -4.12 -2.08 -42.34
C GLU A 101 -4.23 -2.09 -40.81
N LEU A 102 -3.34 -2.87 -40.18
CA LEU A 102 -3.30 -3.07 -38.73
C LEU A 102 -2.84 -1.78 -38.03
N VAL A 103 -3.30 -1.54 -36.79
CA VAL A 103 -2.92 -0.32 -36.03
C VAL A 103 -1.40 -0.06 -35.98
N PRO A 104 -0.52 -1.07 -35.76
CA PRO A 104 0.93 -0.85 -35.77
C PRO A 104 1.50 -0.35 -37.11
N SER A 105 0.96 -0.77 -38.27
CA SER A 105 1.46 -0.29 -39.57
C SER A 105 1.02 1.14 -39.87
N LYS A 106 -0.22 1.51 -39.48
CA LYS A 106 -0.68 2.91 -39.54
C LYS A 106 0.20 3.81 -38.66
N LEU A 107 0.43 3.40 -37.41
CA LEU A 107 1.23 4.14 -36.44
C LEU A 107 2.69 4.29 -36.88
N GLN A 108 3.33 3.20 -37.34
CA GLN A 108 4.70 3.27 -37.86
C GLN A 108 4.81 4.17 -39.10
N THR A 109 3.79 4.21 -39.96
CA THR A 109 3.75 5.11 -41.13
C THR A 109 3.70 6.58 -40.69
N LEU A 110 2.81 6.92 -39.75
CA LEU A 110 2.71 8.26 -39.17
C LEU A 110 4.02 8.69 -38.47
N ILE A 111 4.62 7.81 -37.68
CA ILE A 111 5.92 8.04 -37.01
C ILE A 111 7.01 8.31 -38.04
N SER A 112 7.10 7.49 -39.09
CA SER A 112 8.13 7.63 -40.12
C SER A 112 7.99 8.94 -40.90
N GLU A 113 6.76 9.41 -41.14
CA GLU A 113 6.51 10.72 -41.75
C GLU A 113 6.96 11.88 -40.85
N PHE A 114 6.57 11.89 -39.56
CA PHE A 114 6.99 12.96 -38.64
C PHE A 114 8.49 12.95 -38.35
N GLN A 115 9.14 11.77 -38.38
CA GLN A 115 10.60 11.64 -38.26
C GLN A 115 11.34 12.14 -39.51
N ALA A 116 10.78 11.98 -40.72
CA ALA A 116 11.37 12.47 -41.96
C ALA A 116 11.42 14.02 -42.06
N LEU A 117 10.63 14.73 -41.25
CA LEU A 117 10.65 16.18 -41.14
C LEU A 117 11.71 16.61 -40.11
N SER A 118 12.82 17.21 -40.58
CA SER A 118 13.89 17.70 -39.70
C SER A 118 13.49 18.96 -38.93
N GLU A 119 12.79 19.89 -39.60
CA GLU A 119 12.46 21.19 -39.03
C GLU A 119 11.19 21.14 -38.15
N PRO A 120 11.24 21.63 -36.90
CA PRO A 120 10.07 21.74 -36.02
C PRO A 120 8.87 22.45 -36.67
N ILE A 121 9.13 23.50 -37.46
CA ILE A 121 8.08 24.27 -38.13
C ILE A 121 7.36 23.45 -39.20
N ASP A 122 8.04 22.49 -39.85
CA ASP A 122 7.42 21.63 -40.87
C ASP A 122 6.61 20.50 -40.26
N ARG A 123 7.04 19.98 -39.08
CA ARG A 123 6.19 19.11 -38.25
C ARG A 123 4.90 19.81 -37.83
N VAL A 124 4.97 21.09 -37.42
CA VAL A 124 3.78 21.90 -37.11
C VAL A 124 2.91 22.13 -38.36
N LYS A 125 3.48 22.43 -39.54
CA LYS A 125 2.70 22.53 -40.79
C LYS A 125 1.99 21.22 -41.14
N ARG A 126 2.68 20.08 -41.04
CA ARG A 126 2.09 18.75 -41.32
C ARG A 126 0.96 18.42 -40.35
N LEU A 127 1.14 18.76 -39.07
CA LEU A 127 0.11 18.63 -38.05
C LEU A 127 -1.13 19.50 -38.32
N LEU A 128 -0.93 20.77 -38.71
CA LEU A 128 -2.04 21.66 -39.09
C LEU A 128 -2.75 21.17 -40.36
N HIS A 129 -2.04 20.53 -41.29
CA HIS A 129 -2.69 19.84 -42.40
C HIS A 129 -3.57 18.67 -41.91
N TYR A 130 -3.07 17.83 -40.98
CA TYR A 130 -3.91 16.81 -40.34
C TYR A 130 -5.15 17.43 -39.65
N ALA A 131 -5.04 18.59 -39.01
CA ALA A 131 -6.21 19.29 -38.44
C ALA A 131 -7.31 19.58 -39.48
N THR A 132 -6.94 19.85 -40.75
CA THR A 132 -7.90 20.03 -41.86
C THR A 132 -8.49 18.73 -42.43
N LEU A 133 -7.94 17.57 -42.06
CA LEU A 133 -8.46 16.25 -42.44
C LEU A 133 -9.43 15.65 -41.40
N LEU A 134 -9.51 16.22 -40.19
CA LEU A 134 -10.42 15.77 -39.15
C LEU A 134 -11.88 16.01 -39.58
N PRO A 135 -12.76 14.97 -39.55
CA PRO A 135 -14.17 15.15 -39.87
C PRO A 135 -14.87 16.16 -38.94
N PRO A 136 -15.91 16.87 -39.41
CA PRO A 136 -16.71 17.74 -38.54
C PRO A 136 -17.32 16.98 -37.37
N PHE A 137 -17.10 17.50 -36.16
CA PHE A 137 -17.70 17.00 -34.92
C PHE A 137 -19.07 17.64 -34.70
N ASN A 138 -20.07 16.86 -34.27
CA ASN A 138 -21.43 17.39 -34.12
C ASN A 138 -21.52 18.31 -32.90
N ASP A 139 -22.21 19.46 -33.04
CA ASP A 139 -22.39 20.39 -31.92
C ASP A 139 -23.26 19.82 -30.79
N SER A 140 -24.08 18.79 -31.06
CA SER A 140 -24.79 18.01 -30.04
C SER A 140 -23.86 17.24 -29.11
N ASP A 141 -22.68 16.89 -29.59
CA ASP A 141 -21.77 15.96 -28.91
C ASP A 141 -20.70 16.72 -28.10
N ARG A 142 -20.74 18.07 -28.14
CA ARG A 142 -19.88 19.01 -27.37
C ARG A 142 -20.24 19.11 -25.87
N VAL A 143 -20.78 18.04 -25.31
CA VAL A 143 -21.19 17.94 -23.89
C VAL A 143 -20.01 17.62 -22.97
N ASP A 144 -20.15 17.92 -21.68
CA ASP A 144 -19.07 17.74 -20.70
C ASP A 144 -18.67 16.26 -20.50
N SER A 145 -19.58 15.31 -20.71
CA SER A 145 -19.28 13.87 -20.72
C SER A 145 -18.39 13.40 -21.89
N ASN A 146 -18.16 14.28 -22.87
CA ASN A 146 -17.19 14.08 -23.96
C ASN A 146 -15.91 14.91 -23.79
N ARG A 147 -15.71 15.64 -22.68
CA ARG A 147 -14.44 16.33 -22.41
C ARG A 147 -13.27 15.36 -22.24
N VAL A 148 -12.10 15.78 -22.70
CA VAL A 148 -10.80 15.18 -22.36
C VAL A 148 -10.10 16.08 -21.35
N MET A 149 -9.75 15.53 -20.19
CA MET A 149 -9.15 16.29 -19.09
C MET A 149 -7.64 16.49 -19.24
N GLY A 150 -7.09 17.48 -18.52
CA GLY A 150 -5.65 17.75 -18.46
C GLY A 150 -5.03 18.33 -19.75
N CYS A 151 -5.84 18.68 -20.75
CA CYS A 151 -5.38 19.38 -21.96
C CYS A 151 -5.40 20.91 -21.74
N THR A 152 -4.34 21.61 -22.16
CA THR A 152 -4.28 23.09 -22.12
C THR A 152 -5.25 23.76 -23.08
N ALA A 153 -5.61 23.05 -24.15
CA ALA A 153 -6.64 23.41 -25.11
C ALA A 153 -7.90 22.60 -24.82
N GLN A 154 -9.07 23.17 -25.10
CA GLN A 154 -10.33 22.47 -24.96
C GLN A 154 -10.42 21.33 -25.99
N VAL A 155 -10.78 20.13 -25.54
CA VAL A 155 -10.97 18.96 -26.41
C VAL A 155 -12.30 18.29 -26.09
N TRP A 156 -12.97 17.82 -27.13
CA TRP A 156 -14.09 16.88 -27.05
C TRP A 156 -13.74 15.58 -27.79
N LEU A 157 -14.19 14.46 -27.26
CA LEU A 157 -13.98 13.12 -27.78
C LEU A 157 -15.24 12.28 -27.57
N GLU A 158 -15.81 11.81 -28.67
CA GLU A 158 -16.82 10.77 -28.70
C GLU A 158 -16.20 9.45 -29.16
N ALA A 159 -16.62 8.34 -28.55
CA ALA A 159 -16.32 6.99 -29.00
C ALA A 159 -17.61 6.18 -29.08
N LYS A 160 -17.73 5.36 -30.12
CA LYS A 160 -18.83 4.41 -30.36
C LYS A 160 -18.22 3.08 -30.81
N MET A 161 -18.96 1.98 -30.67
CA MET A 161 -18.61 0.70 -31.29
C MET A 161 -19.62 0.39 -32.38
N ASP A 162 -19.15 -0.07 -33.55
CA ASP A 162 -20.02 -0.46 -34.66
C ASP A 162 -20.50 -1.93 -34.55
N LYS A 163 -21.29 -2.37 -35.52
CA LYS A 163 -21.94 -3.71 -35.48
C LYS A 163 -20.93 -4.83 -35.71
N GLU A 164 -19.79 -4.48 -36.27
CA GLU A 164 -18.66 -5.32 -36.61
C GLU A 164 -17.67 -5.43 -35.43
N GLY A 165 -17.95 -4.75 -34.30
CA GLY A 165 -17.12 -4.78 -33.10
C GLY A 165 -15.86 -3.91 -33.20
N LYS A 166 -15.85 -2.91 -34.07
CA LYS A 166 -14.74 -1.97 -34.26
C LYS A 166 -15.04 -0.62 -33.61
N MET A 167 -13.98 0.00 -33.08
CA MET A 167 -14.03 1.29 -32.40
C MET A 167 -14.11 2.43 -33.42
N ARG A 168 -15.08 3.32 -33.23
CA ARG A 168 -15.30 4.53 -34.02
C ARG A 168 -15.07 5.77 -33.17
N PHE A 169 -14.25 6.70 -33.64
CA PHE A 169 -13.84 7.89 -32.88
C PHE A 169 -14.11 9.19 -33.62
N SER A 170 -14.71 10.15 -32.92
CA SER A 170 -14.91 11.54 -33.37
C SER A 170 -14.30 12.48 -32.33
N ALA A 171 -13.59 13.52 -32.73
CA ALA A 171 -12.98 14.47 -31.81
C ALA A 171 -12.96 15.90 -32.38
N ASP A 172 -12.80 16.90 -31.51
CA ASP A 172 -12.56 18.30 -31.91
C ASP A 172 -11.83 19.09 -30.83
N SER A 173 -11.26 20.25 -31.19
CA SER A 173 -10.59 21.17 -30.26
C SER A 173 -10.71 22.64 -30.69
N ASP A 174 -10.61 23.55 -29.73
CA ASP A 174 -10.49 25.00 -29.93
C ASP A 174 -9.09 25.44 -30.45
N SER A 175 -8.11 24.53 -30.42
CA SER A 175 -6.73 24.76 -30.86
C SER A 175 -6.43 23.92 -32.10
N GLU A 176 -6.09 24.56 -33.21
CA GLU A 176 -5.74 23.87 -34.47
C GLU A 176 -4.56 22.88 -34.33
N ILE A 177 -3.60 23.17 -33.45
CA ILE A 177 -2.50 22.24 -33.14
C ILE A 177 -3.05 20.98 -32.46
N THR A 178 -3.95 21.16 -31.49
CA THR A 178 -4.58 20.06 -30.76
C THR A 178 -5.56 19.27 -31.62
N LYS A 179 -6.31 19.96 -32.49
CA LYS A 179 -7.17 19.38 -33.52
C LYS A 179 -6.36 18.48 -34.47
N GLY A 180 -5.14 18.89 -34.84
CA GLY A 180 -4.19 18.04 -35.55
C GLY A 180 -3.75 16.80 -34.76
N PHE A 181 -3.45 16.93 -33.47
CA PHE A 181 -3.11 15.78 -32.60
C PHE A 181 -4.28 14.78 -32.53
N CYS A 182 -5.51 15.27 -32.30
CA CYS A 182 -6.73 14.46 -32.35
C CYS A 182 -6.92 13.76 -33.70
N SER A 183 -6.70 14.46 -34.81
CA SER A 183 -6.85 13.90 -36.15
C SER A 183 -5.93 12.73 -36.43
N CYS A 184 -4.67 12.79 -35.98
CA CYS A 184 -3.73 11.70 -36.21
C CYS A 184 -4.10 10.46 -35.36
N LEU A 185 -4.51 10.65 -34.10
CA LEU A 185 -5.03 9.56 -33.25
C LEU A 185 -6.25 8.90 -33.89
N VAL A 186 -7.23 9.68 -34.34
CA VAL A 186 -8.39 9.17 -35.08
C VAL A 186 -7.97 8.42 -36.34
N SER A 187 -7.00 8.92 -37.12
CA SER A 187 -6.54 8.23 -38.34
C SER A 187 -5.89 6.86 -38.08
N VAL A 188 -5.26 6.68 -36.91
CA VAL A 188 -4.66 5.41 -36.48
C VAL A 188 -5.73 4.48 -35.91
N LEU A 189 -6.59 4.98 -35.01
CA LEU A 189 -7.45 4.17 -34.14
C LEU A 189 -8.90 4.00 -34.63
N ASP A 190 -9.39 4.80 -35.57
CA ASP A 190 -10.72 4.59 -36.15
C ASP A 190 -10.73 3.30 -37.01
N GLY A 191 -11.69 2.41 -36.73
CA GLY A 191 -11.77 1.06 -37.31
C GLY A 191 -10.85 0.00 -36.64
N ALA A 192 -10.16 0.35 -35.55
CA ALA A 192 -9.39 -0.60 -34.74
C ALA A 192 -10.30 -1.48 -33.87
N SER A 193 -9.88 -2.71 -33.52
CA SER A 193 -10.57 -3.47 -32.47
C SER A 193 -10.31 -2.85 -31.10
N PRO A 194 -11.13 -3.14 -30.07
CA PRO A 194 -10.84 -2.70 -28.72
C PRO A 194 -9.43 -3.08 -28.24
N ASP A 195 -8.99 -4.31 -28.51
CA ASP A 195 -7.65 -4.80 -28.13
C ASP A 195 -6.53 -4.03 -28.84
N GLU A 196 -6.71 -3.70 -30.13
CA GLU A 196 -5.77 -2.86 -30.88
C GLU A 196 -5.64 -1.46 -30.26
N VAL A 197 -6.76 -0.86 -29.81
CA VAL A 197 -6.76 0.46 -29.13
C VAL A 197 -6.09 0.39 -27.75
N LEU A 198 -6.36 -0.66 -26.98
CA LEU A 198 -5.81 -0.84 -25.63
C LEU A 198 -4.33 -1.25 -25.61
N THR A 199 -3.79 -1.74 -26.74
CA THR A 199 -2.39 -2.15 -26.86
C THR A 199 -1.43 -0.97 -27.14
N VAL A 200 -1.90 0.13 -27.75
CA VAL A 200 -1.07 1.30 -28.07
C VAL A 200 -0.60 1.99 -26.79
N LYS A 201 0.71 2.23 -26.68
CA LYS A 201 1.31 2.92 -25.53
C LYS A 201 1.56 4.38 -25.84
N THR A 202 1.61 5.18 -24.79
CA THR A 202 1.89 6.62 -24.86
C THR A 202 3.35 6.89 -25.26
N ASP A 203 4.26 5.98 -24.92
CA ASP A 203 5.66 6.03 -25.35
C ASP A 203 5.82 5.86 -26.87
N ASP A 204 4.96 5.07 -27.52
CA ASP A 204 4.97 4.88 -28.99
C ASP A 204 4.71 6.22 -29.72
N LEU A 205 3.93 7.12 -29.10
CA LEU A 205 3.60 8.44 -29.63
C LEU A 205 4.71 9.48 -29.41
N SER A 206 5.73 9.19 -28.61
CA SER A 206 6.81 10.14 -28.28
C SER A 206 7.54 10.71 -29.51
N SER A 207 7.67 9.90 -30.57
CA SER A 207 8.29 10.28 -31.84
C SER A 207 7.49 11.29 -32.67
N LEU A 208 6.21 11.50 -32.36
CA LEU A 208 5.33 12.45 -33.07
C LEU A 208 5.48 13.89 -32.56
N ASN A 209 6.38 14.14 -31.60
CA ASN A 209 6.55 15.43 -30.98
C ASN A 209 7.16 16.46 -31.96
N VAL A 210 6.55 17.66 -32.00
CA VAL A 210 6.80 18.69 -33.02
C VAL A 210 7.96 19.65 -32.71
N GLY A 211 8.71 19.41 -31.64
CA GLY A 211 10.05 19.99 -31.43
C GLY A 211 10.12 21.49 -31.12
N LEU A 212 9.03 22.12 -30.65
CA LEU A 212 9.00 23.55 -30.32
C LEU A 212 9.78 23.86 -29.02
N PRO A 213 10.80 24.76 -29.04
CA PRO A 213 11.61 25.03 -27.84
C PRO A 213 10.91 25.86 -26.74
N ALA A 214 11.27 25.53 -25.50
CA ALA A 214 11.42 26.44 -24.35
C ALA A 214 10.24 27.36 -23.94
N ALA A 215 9.14 26.77 -23.44
CA ALA A 215 8.37 27.37 -22.34
C ALA A 215 7.53 26.30 -21.58
N GLN A 216 8.08 25.79 -20.48
CA GLN A 216 7.47 24.84 -19.52
C GLN A 216 7.03 23.46 -20.05
N ARG A 217 6.98 22.47 -19.13
CA ARG A 217 6.69 21.04 -19.36
C ARG A 217 5.23 20.73 -19.77
N SER A 218 4.47 21.71 -20.30
CA SER A 218 2.99 21.67 -20.39
C SER A 218 2.41 21.04 -21.67
N ARG A 219 3.03 21.27 -22.84
CA ARG A 219 2.40 20.97 -24.15
C ARG A 219 2.56 19.53 -24.66
N VAL A 220 3.28 18.66 -23.93
CA VAL A 220 3.55 17.28 -24.35
C VAL A 220 2.38 16.33 -24.01
N ASN A 221 1.51 16.73 -23.06
CA ASN A 221 0.45 15.88 -22.50
C ASN A 221 -0.76 15.64 -23.42
N THR A 222 -0.94 16.43 -24.48
CA THR A 222 -2.21 16.47 -25.22
C THR A 222 -2.53 15.15 -25.94
N TRP A 223 -1.57 14.54 -26.63
CA TRP A 223 -1.74 13.19 -27.20
C TRP A 223 -2.05 12.15 -26.12
N HIS A 224 -1.29 12.20 -25.02
CA HIS A 224 -1.37 11.23 -23.93
C HIS A 224 -2.78 11.21 -23.34
N ASN A 225 -3.32 12.38 -22.98
CA ASN A 225 -4.64 12.45 -22.36
C ASN A 225 -5.78 12.09 -23.34
N VAL A 226 -5.67 12.45 -24.64
CA VAL A 226 -6.67 12.04 -25.65
C VAL A 226 -6.63 10.52 -25.88
N LEU A 227 -5.44 9.89 -25.98
CA LEU A 227 -5.31 8.43 -26.06
C LEU A 227 -5.89 7.74 -24.83
N VAL A 228 -5.58 8.24 -23.63
CA VAL A 228 -6.10 7.70 -22.36
C VAL A 228 -7.63 7.81 -22.30
N SER A 229 -8.23 8.94 -22.71
CA SER A 229 -9.69 9.07 -22.80
C SER A 229 -10.31 8.20 -23.91
N MET A 230 -9.62 7.94 -25.01
CA MET A 230 -10.05 6.95 -26.03
C MET A 230 -10.08 5.55 -25.41
N GLN A 231 -8.99 5.12 -24.76
CA GLN A 231 -8.88 3.81 -24.10
C GLN A 231 -9.92 3.65 -22.98
N LYS A 232 -10.15 4.68 -22.16
CA LYS A 232 -11.20 4.70 -21.13
C LYS A 232 -12.61 4.50 -21.71
N LYS A 233 -12.96 5.22 -22.79
CA LYS A 233 -14.25 5.04 -23.47
C LYS A 233 -14.35 3.67 -24.17
N THR A 234 -13.25 3.13 -24.72
CA THR A 234 -13.18 1.75 -25.24
C THR A 234 -13.46 0.71 -24.15
N LYS A 235 -12.82 0.79 -22.98
CA LYS A 235 -13.08 -0.14 -21.85
C LYS A 235 -14.55 -0.16 -21.44
N ALA A 236 -15.19 1.01 -21.34
CA ALA A 236 -16.61 1.12 -21.00
C ALA A 236 -17.52 0.41 -22.02
N LEU A 237 -17.30 0.64 -23.33
CA LEU A 237 -18.07 0.02 -24.41
C LEU A 237 -17.86 -1.51 -24.50
N VAL A 238 -16.66 -1.99 -24.17
CA VAL A 238 -16.38 -3.44 -24.07
C VAL A 238 -17.10 -4.07 -22.88
N ALA A 239 -17.12 -3.40 -21.72
CA ALA A 239 -17.85 -3.91 -20.54
C ALA A 239 -19.36 -4.01 -20.80
N GLU A 240 -19.95 -2.97 -21.43
CA GLU A 240 -21.34 -2.94 -21.87
C GLU A 240 -21.66 -4.08 -22.85
N GLN A 241 -20.83 -4.26 -23.89
CA GLN A 241 -21.00 -5.36 -24.86
C GLN A 241 -20.92 -6.75 -24.23
N GLN A 242 -20.05 -6.93 -23.22
CA GLN A 242 -19.91 -8.20 -22.49
C GLN A 242 -21.02 -8.45 -21.47
N GLY A 243 -21.99 -7.54 -21.33
CA GLY A 243 -23.07 -7.65 -20.33
C GLY A 243 -22.56 -7.57 -18.89
N ARG A 244 -21.33 -7.09 -18.67
CA ARG A 244 -20.82 -6.82 -17.32
C ARG A 244 -21.53 -5.57 -16.79
N PRO A 245 -21.87 -5.51 -15.49
CA PRO A 245 -22.32 -4.25 -14.92
C PRO A 245 -21.22 -3.19 -15.12
N PRO A 246 -21.56 -1.94 -15.50
CA PRO A 246 -20.56 -0.88 -15.51
C PRO A 246 -19.99 -0.76 -14.10
N PHE A 247 -18.67 -0.67 -13.99
CA PHE A 247 -18.02 -0.48 -12.69
C PHE A 247 -18.65 0.70 -11.96
N GLU A 248 -19.07 0.48 -10.71
CA GLU A 248 -19.60 1.56 -9.90
C GLU A 248 -18.50 2.62 -9.71
N PRO A 249 -18.79 3.93 -9.87
CA PRO A 249 -17.83 4.97 -9.54
C PRO A 249 -17.42 4.87 -8.07
N PHE A 250 -16.17 5.25 -7.78
CA PHE A 250 -15.77 5.55 -6.42
C PHE A 250 -16.61 6.72 -5.87
N PRO A 251 -16.99 6.71 -4.57
CA PRO A 251 -17.73 7.82 -3.97
C PRO A 251 -17.01 9.16 -4.13
N SER A 252 -17.74 10.25 -4.33
CA SER A 252 -17.14 11.57 -4.57
C SER A 252 -17.94 12.75 -4.02
N LEU A 253 -17.23 13.84 -3.69
CA LEU A 253 -17.80 15.15 -3.40
C LEU A 253 -17.51 16.10 -4.55
N VAL A 254 -18.55 16.53 -5.27
CA VAL A 254 -18.47 17.62 -6.26
C VAL A 254 -18.74 18.94 -5.55
N ILE A 255 -17.73 19.80 -5.50
CA ILE A 255 -17.75 21.12 -4.86
C ILE A 255 -17.86 22.15 -5.98
N THR A 256 -18.83 23.06 -5.87
CA THR A 256 -19.09 24.12 -6.86
C THR A 256 -19.04 25.49 -6.21
N ALA A 257 -19.20 26.56 -7.00
CA ALA A 257 -19.33 27.90 -6.45
C ALA A 257 -20.59 28.09 -5.59
N ASP A 258 -21.63 27.27 -5.78
CA ASP A 258 -22.95 27.42 -5.14
C ASP A 258 -23.30 26.32 -4.11
N GLY A 259 -22.63 25.16 -4.16
CA GLY A 259 -22.97 24.04 -3.28
C GLY A 259 -21.93 22.93 -3.20
N ILE A 260 -22.35 21.82 -2.59
CA ILE A 260 -21.61 20.56 -2.52
C ILE A 260 -22.61 19.44 -2.82
N HIS A 261 -22.27 18.57 -3.76
CA HIS A 261 -23.08 17.43 -4.17
C HIS A 261 -22.29 16.14 -3.94
N ALA A 262 -22.83 15.27 -3.09
CA ALA A 262 -22.26 13.94 -2.85
C ALA A 262 -22.71 12.93 -3.90
N LYS A 263 -21.87 11.94 -4.16
CA LYS A 263 -22.20 10.73 -4.93
C LYS A 263 -21.80 9.50 -4.11
N GLY A 264 -22.77 8.68 -3.73
CA GLY A 264 -22.55 7.44 -3.00
C GLY A 264 -22.52 7.62 -1.48
N SER A 265 -22.92 6.55 -0.78
CA SER A 265 -23.13 6.47 0.68
C SER A 265 -22.03 7.13 1.51
N PHE A 266 -20.77 6.86 1.18
CA PHE A 266 -19.62 7.42 1.88
C PHE A 266 -19.55 8.95 1.75
N ALA A 267 -19.64 9.48 0.53
CA ALA A 267 -19.60 10.92 0.30
C ALA A 267 -20.82 11.63 0.91
N GLU A 268 -21.99 10.97 0.94
CA GLU A 268 -23.20 11.46 1.61
C GLU A 268 -23.02 11.51 3.13
N ALA A 269 -22.30 10.57 3.72
CA ALA A 269 -21.90 10.65 5.12
C ALA A 269 -20.96 11.84 5.36
N GLN A 270 -19.88 11.98 4.57
CA GLN A 270 -18.97 13.13 4.67
C GLN A 270 -19.71 14.47 4.51
N ALA A 271 -20.62 14.58 3.53
CA ALA A 271 -21.34 15.82 3.22
C ALA A 271 -22.21 16.33 4.39
N ARG A 272 -22.85 15.43 5.15
CA ARG A 272 -23.66 15.80 6.32
C ARG A 272 -22.85 16.50 7.40
N TYR A 273 -21.55 16.20 7.52
CA TYR A 273 -20.69 16.71 8.59
C TYR A 273 -19.95 18.00 8.22
N LEU A 274 -19.90 18.38 6.94
CA LEU A 274 -19.36 19.66 6.47
C LEU A 274 -20.17 20.89 6.92
N PHE A 275 -21.38 20.67 7.42
CA PHE A 275 -22.29 21.69 7.94
C PHE A 275 -22.68 21.31 9.38
N PRO A 276 -21.86 21.68 10.38
CA PRO A 276 -22.07 21.25 11.78
C PRO A 276 -23.34 21.86 12.38
N ASP A 277 -23.97 21.09 13.27
CA ASP A 277 -25.13 21.52 14.06
C ASP A 277 -24.75 22.68 14.99
N GLU A 278 -25.32 23.87 14.72
CA GLU A 278 -25.05 25.10 15.48
C GLU A 278 -25.37 24.93 16.98
N SER A 279 -26.37 24.11 17.34
CA SER A 279 -26.72 23.82 18.74
C SER A 279 -25.58 23.10 19.47
N LYS A 280 -24.95 22.12 18.83
CA LYS A 280 -23.79 21.39 19.39
C LYS A 280 -22.53 22.25 19.43
N VAL A 281 -22.37 23.16 18.45
CA VAL A 281 -21.28 24.15 18.45
C VAL A 281 -21.44 25.11 19.63
N GLU A 282 -22.64 25.63 19.89
CA GLU A 282 -22.91 26.48 21.06
C GLU A 282 -22.73 25.72 22.38
N GLU A 283 -23.27 24.51 22.51
CA GLU A 283 -23.09 23.65 23.69
C GLU A 283 -21.61 23.48 24.03
N LEU A 284 -20.80 23.05 23.06
CA LEU A 284 -19.37 22.86 23.23
C LEU A 284 -18.69 24.19 23.61
N VAL A 285 -18.91 25.25 22.84
CA VAL A 285 -18.27 26.58 23.07
C VAL A 285 -18.58 27.13 24.46
N ASN A 286 -19.80 26.93 24.97
CA ASN A 286 -20.19 27.37 26.31
C ASN A 286 -19.42 26.61 27.39
N VAL A 287 -19.38 25.28 27.33
CA VAL A 287 -18.65 24.44 28.30
C VAL A 287 -17.15 24.73 28.28
N LEU A 288 -16.54 24.87 27.10
CA LEU A 288 -15.11 25.16 26.97
C LEU A 288 -14.75 26.52 27.58
N LYS A 289 -15.63 27.53 27.46
CA LYS A 289 -15.45 28.86 28.06
C LYS A 289 -15.61 28.84 29.57
N GLU A 290 -16.69 28.23 30.07
CA GLU A 290 -17.00 28.15 31.50
C GLU A 290 -15.86 27.49 32.28
N LYS A 291 -15.32 26.41 31.72
CA LYS A 291 -14.32 25.54 32.38
C LYS A 291 -12.89 25.75 31.89
N LYS A 292 -12.66 26.75 31.03
CA LYS A 292 -11.36 27.11 30.43
C LYS A 292 -10.64 25.91 29.82
N ILE A 293 -11.35 25.10 29.03
CA ILE A 293 -10.80 23.89 28.42
C ILE A 293 -10.20 24.27 27.05
N GLY A 294 -8.92 23.99 26.84
CA GLY A 294 -8.29 24.03 25.53
C GLY A 294 -8.48 22.70 24.78
N ILE A 295 -8.59 22.75 23.45
CA ILE A 295 -8.70 21.57 22.59
C ILE A 295 -7.52 21.51 21.64
N VAL A 296 -6.85 20.36 21.59
CA VAL A 296 -5.89 20.01 20.53
C VAL A 296 -6.32 18.72 19.83
N ALA A 297 -6.42 18.75 18.51
CA ALA A 297 -7.00 17.68 17.71
C ALA A 297 -6.15 17.34 16.47
N HIS A 298 -6.11 16.07 16.08
CA HIS A 298 -5.42 15.66 14.85
C HIS A 298 -6.22 16.02 13.59
N PHE A 299 -5.56 16.10 12.43
CA PHE A 299 -6.27 16.23 11.15
C PHE A 299 -7.12 15.00 10.79
N TYR A 300 -6.75 13.82 11.29
CA TYR A 300 -7.41 12.53 10.97
C TYR A 300 -8.62 12.24 11.87
N MET A 301 -9.27 13.30 12.34
CA MET A 301 -10.44 13.23 13.20
C MET A 301 -11.71 12.91 12.42
N ASP A 302 -12.70 12.38 13.13
CA ASP A 302 -14.05 12.20 12.58
C ASP A 302 -14.60 13.53 11.99
N PRO A 303 -15.20 13.52 10.80
CA PRO A 303 -15.72 14.73 10.15
C PRO A 303 -16.75 15.52 10.97
N GLU A 304 -17.62 14.87 11.77
CA GLU A 304 -18.58 15.59 12.63
C GLU A 304 -17.81 16.43 13.66
N VAL A 305 -16.82 15.81 14.30
CA VAL A 305 -15.99 16.44 15.31
C VAL A 305 -15.13 17.53 14.67
N GLN A 306 -14.50 17.26 13.53
CA GLN A 306 -13.67 18.23 12.81
C GLN A 306 -14.49 19.44 12.35
N GLY A 307 -15.70 19.25 11.83
CA GLY A 307 -16.63 20.32 11.46
C GLY A 307 -17.03 21.18 12.66
N ILE A 308 -17.45 20.55 13.75
CA ILE A 308 -17.85 21.25 15.00
C ILE A 308 -16.67 22.01 15.61
N LEU A 309 -15.48 21.42 15.68
CA LEU A 309 -14.27 22.10 16.17
C LEU A 309 -13.88 23.30 15.29
N THR A 310 -13.99 23.17 13.97
CA THR A 310 -13.72 24.26 13.02
C THR A 310 -14.72 25.41 13.14
N ALA A 311 -15.99 25.11 13.44
CA ALA A 311 -16.99 26.14 13.75
C ALA A 311 -16.72 26.78 15.13
N ALA A 312 -16.51 25.97 16.17
CA ALA A 312 -16.27 26.40 17.55
C ALA A 312 -15.02 27.30 17.68
N GLN A 313 -13.98 27.06 16.89
CA GLN A 313 -12.74 27.85 16.88
C GLN A 313 -12.98 29.36 16.63
N LYS A 314 -14.04 29.71 15.88
CA LYS A 314 -14.45 31.11 15.63
C LYS A 314 -14.93 31.82 16.90
N HIS A 315 -15.40 31.05 17.88
CA HIS A 315 -16.01 31.56 19.13
C HIS A 315 -15.16 31.26 20.37
N TRP A 316 -14.20 30.34 20.29
CA TRP A 316 -13.24 30.00 21.33
C TRP A 316 -11.84 29.78 20.72
N PRO A 317 -10.87 30.68 20.95
CA PRO A 317 -9.58 30.65 20.25
C PRO A 317 -8.63 29.54 20.72
N HIS A 318 -8.97 28.84 21.80
CA HIS A 318 -8.18 27.74 22.37
C HIS A 318 -8.61 26.38 21.79
N ILE A 319 -8.83 26.34 20.48
CA ILE A 319 -9.04 25.11 19.69
C ILE A 319 -7.99 25.10 18.59
N HIS A 320 -7.25 23.99 18.45
CA HIS A 320 -6.26 23.83 17.39
C HIS A 320 -6.36 22.44 16.74
N ILE A 321 -6.48 22.40 15.41
CA ILE A 321 -6.51 21.18 14.60
C ILE A 321 -5.22 21.16 13.78
N SER A 322 -4.38 20.14 13.96
CA SER A 322 -3.02 20.11 13.41
C SER A 322 -2.41 18.71 13.37
N ASP A 323 -1.22 18.58 12.79
CA ASP A 323 -0.35 17.41 13.03
C ASP A 323 0.04 17.29 14.52
N SER A 324 0.35 16.06 14.93
CA SER A 324 0.64 15.66 16.32
C SER A 324 1.73 16.45 17.07
N LEU A 325 2.65 17.09 16.33
CA LEU A 325 3.69 17.97 16.88
C LEU A 325 3.14 19.29 17.42
N VAL A 326 2.33 19.95 16.59
CA VAL A 326 1.85 21.32 16.85
C VAL A 326 0.79 21.31 17.95
N MET A 327 0.12 20.17 18.18
CA MET A 327 -0.76 19.92 19.32
C MET A 327 -0.06 20.19 20.67
N ALA A 328 1.18 19.72 20.87
CA ALA A 328 1.92 19.91 22.12
C ALA A 328 2.29 21.39 22.37
N ASP A 329 2.81 22.10 21.37
CA ASP A 329 3.09 23.54 21.48
C ASP A 329 1.82 24.36 21.71
N SER A 330 0.72 23.97 21.05
CA SER A 330 -0.58 24.62 21.18
C SER A 330 -1.13 24.47 22.59
N ALA A 331 -1.06 23.27 23.17
CA ALA A 331 -1.46 23.01 24.55
C ALA A 331 -0.66 23.86 25.56
N VAL A 332 0.66 24.01 25.38
CA VAL A 332 1.49 24.90 26.21
C VAL A 332 1.07 26.38 26.05
N ASN A 333 0.68 26.81 24.85
CA ASN A 333 0.22 28.18 24.63
C ASN A 333 -1.21 28.42 25.19
N MET A 334 -2.08 27.41 25.18
CA MET A 334 -3.38 27.43 25.85
C MET A 334 -3.22 27.49 27.38
N ALA A 335 -2.33 26.70 27.96
CA ALA A 335 -2.00 26.74 29.38
C ALA A 335 -1.46 28.12 29.81
N LYS A 336 -0.55 28.72 29.03
CA LYS A 336 -0.09 30.10 29.23
C LYS A 336 -1.20 31.16 29.13
N ALA A 337 -2.23 30.90 28.32
CA ALA A 337 -3.41 31.76 28.20
C ALA A 337 -4.45 31.58 29.32
N GLY A 338 -4.24 30.61 30.23
CA GLY A 338 -5.12 30.36 31.37
C GLY A 338 -6.11 29.22 31.18
N CYS A 339 -5.90 28.31 30.21
CA CYS A 339 -6.63 27.05 30.18
C CYS A 339 -6.20 26.14 31.34
N GLU A 340 -7.18 25.62 32.09
CA GLU A 340 -6.95 24.76 33.26
C GLU A 340 -6.94 23.27 32.88
N PHE A 341 -7.54 22.93 31.73
CA PHE A 341 -7.58 21.58 31.18
C PHE A 341 -7.33 21.61 29.67
N ILE A 342 -6.76 20.53 29.14
CA ILE A 342 -6.57 20.29 27.70
C ILE A 342 -7.23 18.97 27.35
N THR A 343 -8.17 18.98 26.39
CA THR A 343 -8.66 17.76 25.75
C THR A 343 -7.86 17.49 24.48
N VAL A 344 -7.44 16.23 24.32
CA VAL A 344 -6.66 15.74 23.20
C VAL A 344 -7.52 14.78 22.39
N LEU A 345 -7.70 15.08 21.11
CA LEU A 345 -8.42 14.23 20.17
C LEU A 345 -7.42 13.64 19.17
N GLY A 346 -7.13 12.35 19.35
CA GLY A 346 -6.05 11.64 18.67
C GLY A 346 -5.83 10.26 19.29
N VAL A 347 -4.62 9.71 19.12
CA VAL A 347 -4.22 8.42 19.73
C VAL A 347 -3.40 8.64 21.01
N ASP A 348 -3.22 7.59 21.82
CA ASP A 348 -2.67 7.73 23.19
C ASP A 348 -1.29 8.43 23.19
N PHE A 349 -0.36 8.06 22.30
CA PHE A 349 0.98 8.68 22.24
C PHE A 349 0.95 10.19 21.96
N MET A 350 -0.11 10.71 21.32
CA MET A 350 -0.27 12.15 21.10
C MET A 350 -0.68 12.85 22.41
N SER A 351 -1.53 12.19 23.20
CA SER A 351 -1.98 12.67 24.52
C SER A 351 -0.86 12.63 25.55
N GLU A 352 -0.08 11.55 25.54
CA GLU A 352 1.16 11.37 26.30
C GLU A 352 2.22 12.44 25.97
N ASN A 353 2.43 12.75 24.67
CA ASN A 353 3.34 13.81 24.24
C ASN A 353 2.87 15.20 24.72
N VAL A 354 1.57 15.49 24.63
CA VAL A 354 0.98 16.73 25.18
C VAL A 354 1.21 16.82 26.69
N ARG A 355 1.02 15.73 27.44
CA ARG A 355 1.29 15.64 28.89
C ARG A 355 2.77 15.93 29.21
N ALA A 356 3.70 15.21 28.56
CA ALA A 356 5.13 15.34 28.79
C ALA A 356 5.66 16.76 28.51
N ILE A 357 5.24 17.37 27.39
CA ILE A 357 5.65 18.73 27.02
C ILE A 357 5.03 19.80 27.93
N LEU A 358 3.81 19.58 28.45
CA LEU A 358 3.23 20.45 29.48
C LEU A 358 3.97 20.35 30.82
N ASP A 359 4.37 19.14 31.24
CA ASP A 359 5.17 18.92 32.45
C ASP A 359 6.53 19.61 32.34
N GLN A 360 7.27 19.40 31.24
CA GLN A 360 8.55 20.07 30.97
C GLN A 360 8.42 21.60 30.86
N ALA A 361 7.25 22.12 30.46
CA ALA A 361 6.96 23.55 30.44
C ALA A 361 6.49 24.13 31.80
N GLY A 362 6.42 23.33 32.86
CA GLY A 362 6.02 23.74 34.21
C GLY A 362 4.51 23.77 34.46
N PHE A 363 3.70 23.17 33.60
CA PHE A 363 2.23 23.11 33.66
C PHE A 363 1.71 21.77 34.19
N GLU A 364 2.39 21.20 35.20
CA GLU A 364 2.05 19.93 35.86
C GLU A 364 0.59 19.84 36.35
N LYS A 365 0.01 21.00 36.70
CA LYS A 365 -1.36 21.14 37.25
C LYS A 365 -2.47 21.22 36.20
N VAL A 366 -2.14 21.49 34.93
CA VAL A 366 -3.15 21.54 33.86
C VAL A 366 -3.54 20.11 33.54
N GLY A 367 -4.82 19.74 33.69
CA GLY A 367 -5.26 18.37 33.40
C GLY A 367 -5.23 18.09 31.89
N VAL A 368 -4.87 16.87 31.49
CA VAL A 368 -4.81 16.45 30.07
C VAL A 368 -5.67 15.21 29.90
N TYR A 369 -6.64 15.25 28.99
CA TYR A 369 -7.63 14.17 28.84
C TYR A 369 -7.79 13.73 27.39
N ARG A 370 -7.77 12.41 27.18
CA ARG A 370 -8.07 11.72 25.91
C ARG A 370 -9.54 11.33 25.85
N MET A 371 -10.06 11.01 24.66
CA MET A 371 -11.51 10.83 24.45
C MET A 371 -12.04 9.39 24.70
N SER A 372 -11.20 8.49 25.21
CA SER A 372 -11.58 7.11 25.57
C SER A 372 -11.03 6.72 26.93
N ASN A 373 -11.75 5.83 27.61
CA ASN A 373 -11.29 5.11 28.79
C ASN A 373 -10.43 3.87 28.42
N GLU A 374 -10.58 3.36 27.19
CA GLU A 374 -9.79 2.24 26.64
C GLU A 374 -8.58 2.75 25.83
N ARG A 375 -7.55 1.91 25.62
CA ARG A 375 -6.32 2.29 24.90
C ARG A 375 -6.64 2.67 23.45
N ILE A 376 -6.28 3.90 23.03
CA ILE A 376 -6.39 4.35 21.64
C ILE A 376 -5.06 4.07 20.94
N GLY A 377 -4.97 2.88 20.32
CA GLY A 377 -3.77 2.35 19.67
C GLY A 377 -3.40 2.99 18.33
N CYS A 378 -2.36 2.44 17.68
CA CYS A 378 -1.93 2.85 16.34
C CYS A 378 -1.02 1.75 15.76
N SER A 379 -1.34 1.19 14.58
CA SER A 379 -0.62 0.04 14.02
C SER A 379 0.88 0.28 13.83
N LEU A 380 1.28 1.51 13.46
CA LEU A 380 2.69 1.89 13.34
C LEU A 380 3.40 1.97 14.70
N ALA A 381 2.74 2.51 15.73
CA ALA A 381 3.32 2.60 17.06
C ALA A 381 3.44 1.23 17.75
N ASP A 382 2.47 0.35 17.52
CA ASP A 382 2.50 -1.03 17.99
C ASP A 382 3.56 -1.85 17.22
N ALA A 383 3.70 -1.68 15.89
CA ALA A 383 4.78 -2.28 15.10
C ALA A 383 6.18 -1.81 15.55
N ALA A 384 6.34 -0.52 15.87
CA ALA A 384 7.60 0.01 16.41
C ALA A 384 7.91 -0.42 17.86
N SER A 385 6.93 -1.00 18.55
CA SER A 385 7.09 -1.60 19.88
C SER A 385 7.31 -3.12 19.80
N SER A 386 7.43 -3.69 18.60
CA SER A 386 7.61 -5.13 18.39
C SER A 386 9.05 -5.61 18.66
N PRO A 387 9.25 -6.90 19.01
CA PRO A 387 10.58 -7.48 19.13
C PRO A 387 11.42 -7.39 17.84
N SER A 388 10.81 -7.51 16.65
CA SER A 388 11.56 -7.37 15.39
C SER A 388 12.02 -5.93 15.15
N TYR A 389 11.28 -4.91 15.62
CA TYR A 389 11.77 -3.52 15.59
C TYR A 389 12.99 -3.32 16.49
N MET A 390 13.00 -3.94 17.69
CA MET A 390 14.18 -3.91 18.56
C MET A 390 15.38 -4.63 17.92
N SER A 391 15.20 -5.83 17.35
CA SER A 391 16.28 -6.52 16.62
C SER A 391 16.81 -5.72 15.42
N TYR A 392 15.94 -4.98 14.73
CA TYR A 392 16.32 -4.05 13.65
C TYR A 392 17.18 -2.89 14.17
N LEU A 393 16.83 -2.31 15.33
CA LEU A 393 17.64 -1.26 15.98
C LEU A 393 18.97 -1.80 16.53
N GLU A 394 19.03 -3.05 17.00
CA GLU A 394 20.30 -3.67 17.38
C GLU A 394 21.22 -3.96 16.17
N ALA A 395 20.67 -4.19 14.98
CA ALA A 395 21.45 -4.29 13.75
C ALA A 395 21.99 -2.90 13.34
N ALA A 396 21.19 -1.85 13.56
CA ALA A 396 21.59 -0.47 13.36
C ALA A 396 22.72 -0.05 14.31
N SER A 397 22.63 -0.34 15.61
CA SER A 397 23.66 0.04 16.60
C SER A 397 25.01 -0.67 16.40
N ARG A 398 24.99 -1.84 15.76
CA ARG A 398 26.20 -2.58 15.33
C ARG A 398 26.85 -2.02 14.05
N SER A 399 26.19 -1.11 13.34
CA SER A 399 26.69 -0.50 12.10
C SER A 399 27.33 0.88 12.39
N PRO A 400 28.48 1.21 11.75
CA PRO A 400 29.16 2.49 12.00
C PRO A 400 28.35 3.68 11.47
N ASN A 401 28.47 4.84 12.13
CA ASN A 401 27.79 6.08 11.76
C ASN A 401 26.26 5.93 11.56
N SER A 402 25.61 5.06 12.32
CA SER A 402 24.17 4.84 12.19
C SER A 402 23.35 6.02 12.71
N LEU A 403 22.38 6.44 11.90
CA LEU A 403 21.32 7.37 12.28
C LEU A 403 19.96 6.69 12.07
N HIS A 404 19.21 6.55 13.16
CA HIS A 404 17.83 6.07 13.12
C HIS A 404 16.87 7.25 12.88
N VAL A 405 16.07 7.15 11.82
CA VAL A 405 15.09 8.15 11.41
C VAL A 405 13.71 7.58 11.72
N VAL A 406 13.16 7.96 12.88
CA VAL A 406 11.90 7.40 13.40
C VAL A 406 10.70 8.24 12.97
N TYR A 407 9.66 7.62 12.41
CA TYR A 407 8.44 8.34 12.07
C TYR A 407 7.72 8.83 13.33
N ILE A 408 7.09 10.01 13.26
CA ILE A 408 6.38 10.63 14.38
C ILE A 408 5.31 9.72 14.99
N ASN A 409 4.67 8.87 14.18
CA ASN A 409 3.61 7.93 14.55
C ASN A 409 4.14 6.70 15.32
N THR A 410 4.82 6.95 16.43
CA THR A 410 5.43 5.97 17.35
C THR A 410 5.32 6.47 18.79
N SER A 411 5.35 5.58 19.79
CA SER A 411 5.24 6.00 21.20
C SER A 411 6.47 6.81 21.65
N LEU A 412 6.33 7.59 22.73
CA LEU A 412 7.47 8.31 23.32
C LEU A 412 8.48 7.32 23.95
N GLU A 413 7.99 6.20 24.45
CA GLU A 413 8.78 5.07 24.97
C GLU A 413 9.64 4.42 23.88
N THR A 414 9.08 4.12 22.70
CA THR A 414 9.85 3.63 21.55
C THR A 414 10.93 4.64 21.15
N LYS A 415 10.60 5.94 21.10
CA LYS A 415 11.59 7.00 20.80
C LYS A 415 12.71 7.04 21.84
N ALA A 416 12.40 6.83 23.12
CA ALA A 416 13.38 6.81 24.20
C ALA A 416 14.34 5.62 24.09
N TYR A 417 13.82 4.38 24.03
CA TYR A 417 14.65 3.18 23.89
C TYR A 417 15.50 3.20 22.63
N ALA A 418 14.90 3.59 21.49
CA ALA A 418 15.62 3.67 20.23
C ALA A 418 16.72 4.73 20.26
N HIS A 419 16.53 5.85 20.98
CA HIS A 419 17.56 6.88 21.08
C HIS A 419 18.76 6.48 21.95
N GLU A 420 18.55 5.66 22.99
CA GLU A 420 19.66 5.14 23.80
C GLU A 420 20.45 4.05 23.08
N LEU A 421 19.84 3.33 22.13
CA LEU A 421 20.47 2.29 21.34
C LEU A 421 21.14 2.82 20.04
N VAL A 422 20.56 3.85 19.42
CA VAL A 422 21.04 4.47 18.16
C VAL A 422 20.80 5.98 18.21
N PRO A 423 21.74 6.84 17.76
CA PRO A 423 21.47 8.25 17.51
C PRO A 423 20.20 8.41 16.67
N THR A 424 19.17 9.07 17.22
CA THR A 424 17.81 9.05 16.66
C THR A 424 17.29 10.48 16.43
N ILE A 425 16.64 10.67 15.27
CA ILE A 425 15.88 11.87 14.92
C ILE A 425 14.46 11.48 14.49
N THR A 426 13.46 12.24 14.90
CA THR A 426 12.09 12.03 14.43
C THR A 426 11.87 12.65 13.04
N CYS A 427 10.92 12.13 12.26
CA CYS A 427 10.47 12.74 11.00
C CYS A 427 8.95 12.74 10.85
N THR A 428 8.46 13.55 9.91
CA THR A 428 7.10 13.57 9.38
C THR A 428 7.13 13.21 7.89
N SER A 429 5.99 12.82 7.30
CA SER A 429 5.88 12.60 5.84
C SER A 429 6.18 13.86 5.02
N SER A 430 6.12 15.04 5.64
CA SER A 430 6.47 16.34 5.06
C SER A 430 7.95 16.70 5.11
N ASN A 431 8.78 16.06 5.96
CA ASN A 431 10.21 16.37 6.07
C ASN A 431 11.18 15.19 5.87
N VAL A 432 10.72 13.94 5.91
CA VAL A 432 11.54 12.72 5.89
C VAL A 432 12.63 12.70 4.81
N VAL A 433 12.30 13.01 3.56
CA VAL A 433 13.26 13.01 2.43
C VAL A 433 14.35 14.05 2.67
N GLN A 434 13.97 15.25 3.11
CA GLN A 434 14.90 16.33 3.43
C GLN A 434 15.78 15.98 4.64
N THR A 435 15.23 15.31 5.65
CA THR A 435 16.00 14.80 6.81
C THR A 435 17.08 13.82 6.36
N ILE A 436 16.75 12.87 5.48
CA ILE A 436 17.66 11.83 4.98
C ILE A 436 18.77 12.43 4.09
N LEU A 437 18.41 13.33 3.18
CA LEU A 437 19.36 14.04 2.32
C LEU A 437 20.32 14.91 3.15
N GLN A 438 19.78 15.79 4.01
CA GLN A 438 20.61 16.68 4.83
C GLN A 438 21.50 15.91 5.82
N ALA A 439 21.04 14.76 6.33
CA ALA A 439 21.87 13.86 7.15
C ALA A 439 23.08 13.34 6.38
N PHE A 440 22.90 12.93 5.11
CA PHE A 440 23.99 12.46 4.26
C PHE A 440 24.97 13.59 3.89
N VAL A 441 24.49 14.83 3.74
CA VAL A 441 25.38 15.99 3.52
C VAL A 441 26.23 16.30 4.76
N GLN A 442 25.67 16.19 5.97
CA GLN A 442 26.40 16.48 7.21
C GLN A 442 27.22 15.29 7.74
N VAL A 443 26.87 14.06 7.37
CA VAL A 443 27.62 12.83 7.65
C VAL A 443 27.62 11.96 6.38
N PRO A 444 28.57 12.17 5.45
CA PRO A 444 28.63 11.45 4.17
C PRO A 444 28.66 9.93 4.28
N ASP A 445 29.28 9.38 5.34
CA ASP A 445 29.36 7.95 5.58
C ASP A 445 28.36 7.46 6.64
N ALA A 446 27.20 8.12 6.76
CA ALA A 446 26.09 7.65 7.59
C ALA A 446 25.40 6.41 7.00
N ASN A 447 24.96 5.51 7.89
CA ASN A 447 23.99 4.47 7.57
C ASN A 447 22.62 4.91 8.12
N ILE A 448 21.64 5.03 7.24
CA ILE A 448 20.31 5.55 7.57
C ILE A 448 19.37 4.38 7.82
N TRP A 449 18.75 4.33 9.00
CA TRP A 449 17.82 3.29 9.41
C TRP A 449 16.44 3.92 9.64
N TYR A 450 15.53 3.77 8.67
CA TYR A 450 14.19 4.36 8.73
C TYR A 450 13.12 3.38 9.26
N GLY A 451 12.16 3.86 10.04
CA GLY A 451 11.01 3.05 10.46
C GLY A 451 9.92 3.83 11.20
N PRO A 452 8.78 3.21 11.51
CA PRO A 452 8.45 1.80 11.29
C PRO A 452 7.71 1.53 9.97
N ASP A 453 7.28 2.56 9.23
CA ASP A 453 6.40 2.34 8.06
C ASP A 453 7.18 1.78 6.86
N SER A 454 6.89 0.54 6.49
CA SER A 454 7.58 -0.22 5.45
C SER A 454 7.24 0.23 4.04
N TYR A 455 6.04 0.79 3.82
CA TYR A 455 5.68 1.36 2.52
C TYR A 455 6.39 2.68 2.30
N MET A 456 6.36 3.59 3.28
CA MET A 456 7.10 4.85 3.25
C MET A 456 8.60 4.60 3.10
N GLY A 457 9.18 3.60 3.76
CA GLY A 457 10.58 3.20 3.58
C GLY A 457 10.90 2.76 2.15
N ALA A 458 10.10 1.87 1.57
CA ALA A 458 10.24 1.43 0.19
C ALA A 458 10.03 2.57 -0.82
N ASN A 459 9.03 3.44 -0.59
CA ASN A 459 8.68 4.57 -1.44
C ASN A 459 9.75 5.68 -1.42
N ILE A 460 10.41 5.92 -0.27
CA ILE A 460 11.59 6.79 -0.19
C ILE A 460 12.74 6.20 -1.02
N ARG A 461 12.98 4.88 -0.93
CA ARG A 461 14.02 4.19 -1.70
C ARG A 461 13.76 4.26 -3.21
N GLU A 462 12.53 4.02 -3.66
CA GLU A 462 12.13 4.17 -5.08
C GLU A 462 12.22 5.64 -5.54
N LEU A 463 11.81 6.61 -4.71
CA LEU A 463 11.97 8.04 -5.03
C LEU A 463 13.46 8.39 -5.27
N LEU A 464 14.36 7.93 -4.41
CA LEU A 464 15.80 8.15 -4.54
C LEU A 464 16.37 7.40 -5.76
N GLN A 465 15.87 6.20 -6.09
CA GLN A 465 16.21 5.49 -7.32
C GLN A 465 15.74 6.24 -8.58
N GLN A 466 14.56 6.89 -8.55
CA GLN A 466 14.14 7.80 -9.63
C GLN A 466 14.99 9.07 -9.69
N MET A 467 15.43 9.63 -8.56
CA MET A 467 16.35 10.77 -8.53
C MET A 467 17.70 10.47 -9.20
N THR A 468 18.22 9.24 -9.16
CA THR A 468 19.43 8.87 -9.94
C THR A 468 19.27 8.91 -11.47
N LYS A 469 18.06 9.19 -11.97
CA LYS A 469 17.73 9.32 -13.40
C LYS A 469 17.33 10.76 -13.80
N MET A 470 17.28 11.67 -12.84
CA MET A 470 17.00 13.10 -13.04
C MET A 470 18.29 13.85 -13.40
N THR A 471 18.18 15.07 -13.93
CA THR A 471 19.38 15.92 -14.12
C THR A 471 19.85 16.50 -12.78
N ASP A 472 21.12 16.87 -12.67
CA ASP A 472 21.67 17.42 -11.42
C ASP A 472 21.00 18.76 -11.05
N GLU A 473 20.51 19.53 -12.02
CA GLU A 473 19.69 20.72 -11.77
C GLU A 473 18.33 20.37 -11.13
N GLU A 474 17.66 19.32 -11.62
CA GLU A 474 16.39 18.85 -11.04
C GLU A 474 16.58 18.21 -9.65
N ILE A 475 17.76 17.67 -9.36
CA ILE A 475 18.12 17.19 -8.02
C ILE A 475 18.44 18.39 -7.10
N ALA A 476 19.11 19.42 -7.60
CA ALA A 476 19.38 20.65 -6.86
C ALA A 476 18.11 21.44 -6.51
N GLU A 477 17.05 21.37 -7.33
CA GLU A 477 15.70 21.85 -6.98
C GLU A 477 15.11 21.14 -5.75
N ILE A 478 15.51 19.88 -5.48
CA ILE A 478 15.09 19.11 -4.30
C ILE A 478 16.04 19.38 -3.11
N HIS A 479 17.35 19.33 -3.32
CA HIS A 479 18.35 19.65 -2.30
C HIS A 479 19.67 20.14 -2.95
N PRO A 480 20.14 21.37 -2.67
CA PRO A 480 21.18 22.03 -3.47
C PRO A 480 22.58 21.41 -3.35
N GLU A 481 22.85 20.63 -2.30
CA GLU A 481 24.12 19.93 -2.09
C GLU A 481 24.12 18.49 -2.63
N HIS A 482 23.13 18.09 -3.44
CA HIS A 482 23.02 16.76 -4.03
C HIS A 482 23.04 16.74 -5.57
N ASN A 483 23.55 15.64 -6.11
CA ASN A 483 23.62 15.28 -7.53
C ASN A 483 23.39 13.76 -7.72
N SER A 484 23.25 13.27 -8.95
CA SER A 484 22.90 11.88 -9.23
C SER A 484 23.86 10.86 -8.59
N ASP A 485 25.15 11.15 -8.53
CA ASP A 485 26.16 10.24 -7.98
C ASP A 485 26.10 10.18 -6.45
N SER A 486 25.83 11.32 -5.78
CA SER A 486 25.62 11.35 -4.32
C SER A 486 24.40 10.55 -3.88
N ILE A 487 23.29 10.61 -4.64
CA ILE A 487 22.09 9.80 -4.38
C ILE A 487 22.39 8.31 -4.62
N ARG A 488 23.18 7.98 -5.64
CA ARG A 488 23.62 6.59 -5.91
C ARG A 488 24.53 6.04 -4.80
N SER A 489 25.31 6.89 -4.14
CA SER A 489 26.13 6.54 -2.96
C SER A 489 25.30 6.34 -1.68
N LEU A 490 24.20 7.10 -1.54
CA LEU A 490 23.27 7.02 -0.41
C LEU A 490 22.43 5.73 -0.45
N LEU A 491 21.92 5.33 -1.62
CA LEU A 491 20.97 4.21 -1.78
C LEU A 491 21.37 2.86 -1.13
N PRO A 492 22.63 2.39 -1.18
CA PRO A 492 23.04 1.16 -0.49
C PRO A 492 23.02 1.27 1.04
N ARG A 493 23.08 2.49 1.58
CA ARG A 493 23.16 2.83 3.02
C ARG A 493 21.81 3.24 3.61
N LEU A 494 20.74 3.18 2.81
CA LEU A 494 19.36 3.37 3.26
C LEU A 494 18.71 2.02 3.57
N HIS A 495 18.63 1.73 4.86
CA HIS A 495 17.90 0.62 5.45
C HIS A 495 16.52 1.10 5.91
N TYR A 496 15.51 0.24 5.83
CA TYR A 496 14.17 0.53 6.37
C TYR A 496 13.54 -0.74 6.97
N PHE A 497 12.70 -0.57 7.99
CA PHE A 497 11.98 -1.66 8.63
C PHE A 497 10.88 -2.24 7.74
N GLN A 498 10.67 -3.57 7.78
CA GLN A 498 9.82 -4.29 6.81
C GLN A 498 8.52 -4.90 7.38
N ASP A 499 8.32 -4.90 8.70
CA ASP A 499 7.13 -5.49 9.36
C ASP A 499 6.13 -4.44 9.91
N GLY A 500 6.08 -3.22 9.38
CA GLY A 500 5.23 -2.14 9.92
C GLY A 500 4.40 -1.42 8.84
N THR A 501 3.08 -1.37 9.01
CA THR A 501 2.17 -0.73 8.04
C THR A 501 1.11 0.13 8.71
N CYS A 502 0.74 1.24 8.06
CA CYS A 502 -0.47 1.98 8.38
C CYS A 502 -1.70 1.25 7.85
N ILE A 503 -2.60 0.80 8.73
CA ILE A 503 -3.80 0.03 8.33
C ILE A 503 -4.73 0.78 7.36
N VAL A 504 -4.73 2.12 7.40
CA VAL A 504 -5.52 2.97 6.50
C VAL A 504 -4.91 2.97 5.09
N HIS A 505 -3.64 3.38 4.98
CA HIS A 505 -2.97 3.49 3.68
C HIS A 505 -2.68 2.13 3.02
N HIS A 506 -2.53 1.05 3.80
CA HIS A 506 -2.35 -0.32 3.28
C HIS A 506 -3.44 -0.74 2.27
N LEU A 507 -4.69 -0.28 2.46
CA LEU A 507 -5.82 -0.67 1.62
C LEU A 507 -5.87 0.06 0.26
N PHE A 508 -4.89 0.92 -0.05
CA PHE A 508 -4.69 1.53 -1.38
C PHE A 508 -3.83 0.62 -2.28
N GLY A 509 -4.11 -0.69 -2.28
CA GLY A 509 -3.39 -1.72 -3.03
C GLY A 509 -3.85 -1.88 -4.49
N ASN A 510 -3.39 -2.96 -5.14
CA ASN A 510 -3.61 -3.24 -6.56
C ASN A 510 -5.08 -3.07 -7.04
N GLU A 511 -6.08 -3.58 -6.31
CA GLU A 511 -7.49 -3.48 -6.75
C GLU A 511 -7.97 -2.02 -6.89
N VAL A 512 -7.59 -1.17 -5.93
CA VAL A 512 -7.84 0.27 -5.96
C VAL A 512 -7.09 0.89 -7.15
N VAL A 513 -5.81 0.58 -7.28
CA VAL A 513 -4.94 1.08 -8.34
C VAL A 513 -5.45 0.73 -9.74
N ASP A 514 -5.94 -0.48 -9.95
CA ASP A 514 -6.46 -0.92 -11.25
C ASP A 514 -7.80 -0.26 -11.56
N ARG A 515 -8.72 -0.14 -10.59
CA ARG A 515 -9.97 0.65 -10.75
C ARG A 515 -9.68 2.13 -11.05
N ILE A 516 -8.59 2.70 -10.50
CA ILE A 516 -8.10 4.04 -10.89
C ILE A 516 -7.59 4.04 -12.34
N LYS A 517 -6.78 3.06 -12.77
CA LYS A 517 -6.30 2.94 -14.17
C LYS A 517 -7.45 2.76 -15.18
N GLU A 518 -8.56 2.15 -14.79
CA GLU A 518 -9.72 1.92 -15.66
C GLU A 518 -10.64 3.14 -15.74
N MET A 519 -10.98 3.76 -14.60
CA MET A 519 -12.03 4.77 -14.51
C MET A 519 -11.53 6.22 -14.34
N TYR A 520 -10.29 6.41 -13.86
CA TYR A 520 -9.77 7.69 -13.37
C TYR A 520 -8.35 8.03 -13.89
N CYS A 521 -7.91 7.39 -14.98
CA CYS A 521 -6.58 7.55 -15.59
C CYS A 521 -6.33 8.94 -16.25
N ASP A 522 -7.40 9.71 -16.43
CA ASP A 522 -7.49 11.10 -16.88
C ASP A 522 -7.71 12.11 -15.72
N ALA A 523 -7.90 11.63 -14.48
CA ALA A 523 -8.03 12.46 -13.29
C ALA A 523 -6.66 12.90 -12.73
N TYR A 524 -6.68 13.86 -11.80
CA TYR A 524 -5.51 14.22 -11.01
C TYR A 524 -5.26 13.20 -9.91
N LEU A 525 -4.10 12.53 -9.89
CA LEU A 525 -3.81 11.46 -8.94
C LEU A 525 -2.89 11.94 -7.82
N THR A 526 -3.35 11.79 -6.57
CA THR A 526 -2.60 12.20 -5.37
C THR A 526 -2.28 10.97 -4.53
N ALA A 527 -1.14 10.94 -3.85
CA ALA A 527 -0.79 9.87 -2.92
C ALA A 527 0.02 10.34 -1.71
N HIS A 528 -0.23 9.73 -0.55
CA HIS A 528 0.62 9.86 0.63
C HIS A 528 1.88 8.99 0.51
N PHE A 529 2.93 9.24 1.29
CA PHE A 529 4.10 8.35 1.34
C PHE A 529 3.82 6.97 1.96
N GLU A 530 2.77 6.83 2.77
CA GLU A 530 2.40 5.58 3.49
C GLU A 530 1.65 4.55 2.61
N VAL A 531 1.33 4.86 1.34
CA VAL A 531 0.56 3.94 0.46
C VAL A 531 1.42 2.82 -0.15
N PRO A 532 0.83 1.66 -0.48
CA PRO A 532 1.49 0.61 -1.26
C PRO A 532 2.18 1.12 -2.53
N GLY A 533 3.30 0.46 -2.87
CA GLY A 533 4.19 0.85 -3.97
C GLY A 533 3.49 0.98 -5.32
N GLU A 534 2.41 0.22 -5.56
CA GLU A 534 1.56 0.32 -6.73
C GLU A 534 0.84 1.69 -6.85
N MET A 535 0.27 2.22 -5.76
CA MET A 535 -0.41 3.52 -5.75
C MET A 535 0.60 4.68 -5.74
N PHE A 536 1.71 4.51 -5.03
CA PHE A 536 2.85 5.42 -5.12
C PHE A 536 3.36 5.55 -6.55
N SER A 537 3.56 4.42 -7.25
CA SER A 537 4.06 4.39 -8.64
C SER A 537 3.08 5.04 -9.60
N LEU A 538 1.77 4.78 -9.46
CA LEU A 538 0.73 5.40 -10.28
C LEU A 538 0.69 6.93 -10.10
N ALA A 539 0.76 7.40 -8.86
CA ALA A 539 0.80 8.84 -8.56
C ALA A 539 2.14 9.50 -8.97
N MET A 540 3.26 8.78 -8.93
CA MET A 540 4.55 9.24 -9.48
C MET A 540 4.53 9.33 -11.02
N GLU A 541 3.85 8.42 -11.71
CA GLU A 541 3.63 8.53 -13.17
C GLU A 541 2.76 9.74 -13.51
N ALA A 542 1.65 9.93 -12.80
CA ALA A 542 0.81 11.12 -12.95
C ALA A 542 1.61 12.41 -12.62
N LYS A 543 2.49 12.39 -11.61
CA LYS A 543 3.40 13.50 -11.28
C LYS A 543 4.37 13.83 -12.40
N ARG A 544 4.94 12.82 -13.09
CA ARG A 544 5.77 13.05 -14.31
C ARG A 544 4.96 13.69 -15.45
N ARG A 545 3.66 13.38 -15.56
CA ARG A 545 2.70 14.05 -16.48
C ARG A 545 2.23 15.44 -15.98
N GLY A 546 2.61 15.89 -14.78
CA GLY A 546 2.03 17.07 -14.12
C GLY A 546 0.59 16.90 -13.63
N MET A 547 0.01 15.71 -13.83
CA MET A 547 -1.33 15.28 -13.43
C MET A 547 -1.36 14.67 -12.02
N GLY A 548 -0.29 14.77 -11.22
CA GLY A 548 -0.30 14.18 -9.88
C GLY A 548 0.76 14.70 -8.91
N VAL A 549 0.64 14.24 -7.68
CA VAL A 549 1.53 14.60 -6.56
C VAL A 549 1.71 13.42 -5.62
N VAL A 550 2.92 13.31 -5.07
CA VAL A 550 3.24 12.40 -3.96
C VAL A 550 3.95 13.20 -2.89
N GLY A 551 3.52 13.04 -1.64
CA GLY A 551 4.06 13.78 -0.50
C GLY A 551 3.22 13.59 0.77
N SER A 552 3.21 14.61 1.63
CA SER A 552 2.33 14.69 2.79
C SER A 552 0.93 15.20 2.45
N THR A 553 0.01 15.04 3.39
CA THR A 553 -1.28 15.77 3.54
C THR A 553 -1.22 17.21 3.03
N GLN A 554 -0.22 17.99 3.43
CA GLN A 554 -0.08 19.40 3.02
C GLN A 554 0.27 19.52 1.52
N ASN A 555 1.15 18.66 1.00
CA ASN A 555 1.54 18.69 -0.42
C ASN A 555 0.36 18.32 -1.34
N ILE A 556 -0.50 17.39 -0.91
CA ILE A 556 -1.74 17.03 -1.59
C ILE A 556 -2.69 18.25 -1.64
N LEU A 557 -2.90 18.91 -0.50
CA LEU A 557 -3.78 20.08 -0.40
C LEU A 557 -3.29 21.27 -1.25
N ASP A 558 -1.99 21.55 -1.27
CA ASP A 558 -1.44 22.67 -2.04
C ASP A 558 -1.41 22.40 -3.55
N PHE A 559 -1.22 21.14 -3.96
CA PHE A 559 -1.39 20.73 -5.36
C PHE A 559 -2.84 20.92 -5.86
N ILE A 560 -3.83 20.57 -5.03
CA ILE A 560 -5.25 20.80 -5.33
C ILE A 560 -5.52 22.31 -5.51
N LYS A 561 -5.05 23.16 -4.57
CA LYS A 561 -5.17 24.63 -4.69
C LYS A 561 -4.53 25.16 -5.97
N GLN A 562 -3.31 24.70 -6.30
CA GLN A 562 -2.59 25.13 -7.50
C GLN A 562 -3.37 24.80 -8.77
N ARG A 563 -3.82 23.55 -8.94
CA ARG A 563 -4.58 23.13 -10.13
C ARG A 563 -5.92 23.89 -10.27
N ILE A 564 -6.57 24.23 -9.17
CA ILE A 564 -7.78 25.08 -9.17
C ILE A 564 -7.46 26.52 -9.58
N GLN A 565 -6.41 27.13 -9.01
CA GLN A 565 -6.01 28.49 -9.38
C GLN A 565 -5.65 28.58 -10.87
N GLU A 566 -4.90 27.61 -11.40
CA GLU A 566 -4.54 27.56 -12.82
C GLU A 566 -5.75 27.40 -13.76
N ALA A 567 -6.86 26.81 -13.30
CA ALA A 567 -8.12 26.75 -14.06
C ALA A 567 -8.93 28.05 -13.94
N LEU A 568 -8.97 28.66 -12.76
CA LEU A 568 -9.54 29.99 -12.55
C LEU A 568 -8.85 31.05 -13.42
N ASP A 569 -7.52 31.00 -13.51
CA ASP A 569 -6.70 31.90 -14.34
C ASP A 569 -6.95 31.70 -15.85
N ARG A 570 -7.44 30.53 -16.29
CA ARG A 570 -7.89 30.28 -17.67
C ARG A 570 -9.29 30.83 -17.95
N ASN A 571 -10.13 31.00 -16.93
CA ASN A 571 -11.53 31.48 -17.04
C ASN A 571 -12.32 30.73 -18.14
N VAL A 572 -12.35 29.40 -18.06
CA VAL A 572 -13.15 28.51 -18.90
C VAL A 572 -13.84 27.44 -18.05
N ASN A 573 -14.96 26.89 -18.51
CA ASN A 573 -15.68 25.87 -17.75
C ASN A 573 -14.86 24.57 -17.68
N GLU A 574 -14.61 24.06 -16.47
CA GLU A 574 -13.79 22.87 -16.22
C GLU A 574 -14.33 22.03 -15.05
N HIS A 575 -14.21 20.70 -15.17
CA HIS A 575 -14.54 19.74 -14.12
C HIS A 575 -13.27 19.05 -13.61
N LEU A 576 -12.65 19.62 -12.57
CA LEU A 576 -11.38 19.15 -12.03
C LEU A 576 -11.60 17.95 -11.09
N GLN A 577 -11.31 16.75 -11.57
CA GLN A 577 -11.44 15.51 -10.79
C GLN A 577 -10.10 15.12 -10.13
N PHE A 578 -10.10 14.88 -8.83
CA PHE A 578 -8.93 14.50 -8.02
C PHE A 578 -9.17 13.19 -7.27
N VAL A 579 -8.29 12.20 -7.43
CA VAL A 579 -8.30 10.96 -6.63
C VAL A 579 -7.44 11.15 -5.39
N LEU A 580 -8.03 10.97 -4.21
CA LEU A 580 -7.38 11.16 -2.91
C LEU A 580 -6.71 9.86 -2.42
N GLY A 581 -5.41 9.68 -2.71
CA GLY A 581 -4.61 8.54 -2.21
C GLY A 581 -4.14 8.70 -0.77
N THR A 582 -5.06 9.05 0.14
CA THR A 582 -4.82 9.18 1.59
C THR A 582 -6.15 9.19 2.37
N GLU A 583 -6.09 9.18 3.70
CA GLU A 583 -7.23 9.19 4.61
C GLU A 583 -8.19 10.39 4.37
N SER A 584 -9.50 10.16 4.51
CA SER A 584 -10.54 11.17 4.26
C SER A 584 -10.63 12.26 5.32
N GLY A 585 -9.88 12.20 6.42
CA GLY A 585 -9.83 13.27 7.44
C GLY A 585 -9.43 14.64 6.86
N MET A 586 -8.86 14.69 5.65
CA MET A 586 -8.62 15.92 4.90
C MET A 586 -9.89 16.62 4.37
N VAL A 587 -11.05 15.95 4.32
CA VAL A 587 -12.23 16.40 3.55
C VAL A 587 -12.68 17.82 3.92
N THR A 588 -12.80 18.15 5.21
CA THR A 588 -13.21 19.50 5.64
C THR A 588 -12.18 20.56 5.21
N SER A 589 -10.88 20.27 5.32
CA SER A 589 -9.80 21.17 4.92
C SER A 589 -9.74 21.38 3.40
N ILE A 590 -9.97 20.32 2.61
CA ILE A 590 -10.07 20.41 1.15
C ILE A 590 -11.29 21.25 0.79
N VAL A 591 -12.48 20.91 1.30
CA VAL A 591 -13.73 21.65 1.02
C VAL A 591 -13.62 23.13 1.38
N ALA A 592 -13.05 23.45 2.54
CA ALA A 592 -12.83 24.84 2.97
C ALA A 592 -11.89 25.60 2.01
N ALA A 593 -10.78 24.98 1.59
CA ALA A 593 -9.84 25.58 0.65
C ALA A 593 -10.46 25.79 -0.75
N VAL A 594 -11.15 24.76 -1.28
CA VAL A 594 -11.83 24.82 -2.59
C VAL A 594 -12.90 25.92 -2.60
N ARG A 595 -13.78 25.94 -1.59
CA ARG A 595 -14.85 26.96 -1.51
C ARG A 595 -14.31 28.38 -1.26
N GLY A 596 -13.15 28.51 -0.60
CA GLY A 596 -12.44 29.79 -0.48
C GLY A 596 -12.02 30.33 -1.85
N LEU A 597 -11.35 29.50 -2.67
CA LEU A 597 -10.92 29.87 -4.02
C LEU A 597 -12.10 30.18 -4.95
N LEU A 598 -13.08 29.27 -5.06
CA LEU A 598 -14.26 29.45 -5.93
C LEU A 598 -15.11 30.65 -5.48
N GLY A 599 -15.27 30.86 -4.17
CA GLY A 599 -16.02 31.99 -3.61
C GLY A 599 -15.39 33.35 -3.92
N SER A 600 -14.06 33.44 -3.91
CA SER A 600 -13.34 34.66 -4.32
C SER A 600 -13.40 34.94 -5.82
N ALA A 601 -13.67 33.93 -6.65
CA ALA A 601 -13.65 34.03 -8.10
C ALA A 601 -15.01 34.27 -8.77
N ARG A 602 -16.11 34.43 -8.01
CA ARG A 602 -17.50 34.67 -8.48
C ARG A 602 -17.71 35.90 -9.40
N SER A 603 -16.66 36.63 -9.76
CA SER A 603 -16.65 37.71 -10.77
C SER A 603 -16.28 37.23 -12.18
N GLY A 604 -15.68 36.04 -12.31
CA GLY A 604 -15.40 35.39 -13.60
C GLY A 604 -16.62 34.58 -14.06
N GLY A 605 -16.95 34.67 -15.35
CA GLY A 605 -18.14 34.02 -15.93
C GLY A 605 -17.94 32.53 -16.27
N ALA A 606 -17.04 31.84 -15.57
CA ALA A 606 -16.65 30.46 -15.85
C ALA A 606 -17.13 29.51 -14.73
N GLU A 607 -17.74 28.39 -15.11
CA GLU A 607 -18.23 27.38 -14.18
C GLU A 607 -17.14 26.34 -13.90
N ILE A 608 -16.55 26.37 -12.70
CA ILE A 608 -15.56 25.38 -12.26
C ILE A 608 -16.15 24.47 -11.19
N ASN A 609 -16.18 23.19 -11.52
CA ASN A 609 -16.63 22.11 -10.65
C ASN A 609 -15.40 21.31 -10.20
N VAL A 610 -15.29 21.01 -8.90
CA VAL A 610 -14.14 20.30 -8.32
C VAL A 610 -14.62 19.02 -7.66
N GLU A 611 -14.28 17.87 -8.23
CA GLU A 611 -14.68 16.56 -7.74
C GLU A 611 -13.55 15.87 -6.99
N ILE A 612 -13.74 15.68 -5.68
CA ILE A 612 -12.84 14.90 -4.84
C ILE A 612 -13.37 13.46 -4.78
N VAL A 613 -12.60 12.53 -5.34
CA VAL A 613 -12.91 11.10 -5.41
C VAL A 613 -12.20 10.36 -4.28
N PHE A 614 -12.97 9.58 -3.51
CA PHE A 614 -12.47 8.74 -2.42
C PHE A 614 -12.35 7.31 -2.95
N PRO A 615 -11.14 6.75 -3.12
CA PRO A 615 -10.94 5.44 -3.75
C PRO A 615 -11.26 4.28 -2.78
N VAL A 616 -12.49 4.29 -2.28
CA VAL A 616 -13.04 3.45 -1.20
C VAL A 616 -14.30 2.75 -1.69
N SER A 617 -14.64 1.58 -1.14
CA SER A 617 -15.83 0.86 -1.63
C SER A 617 -17.13 1.49 -1.12
N SER A 618 -18.15 1.45 -1.98
CA SER A 618 -19.56 1.74 -1.72
C SER A 618 -20.19 0.75 -0.73
N GLU A 619 -19.87 -0.54 -0.87
CA GLU A 619 -20.43 -1.65 -0.07
C GLU A 619 -19.69 -1.89 1.25
N SER A 620 -19.60 -0.86 2.09
CA SER A 620 -19.01 -0.95 3.44
C SER A 620 -20.08 -1.13 4.51
N VAL A 621 -20.32 -2.37 4.94
CA VAL A 621 -21.40 -2.73 5.88
C VAL A 621 -20.86 -3.29 7.19
N THR A 622 -21.19 -2.63 8.29
CA THR A 622 -21.29 -3.24 9.63
C THR A 622 -22.73 -3.10 10.11
N ILE A 623 -23.40 -4.23 10.38
CA ILE A 623 -24.78 -4.19 10.88
C ILE A 623 -24.75 -3.71 12.34
N SER A 624 -25.30 -2.53 12.60
CA SER A 624 -25.44 -1.97 13.95
C SER A 624 -26.51 -2.71 14.76
N SER A 625 -26.22 -3.93 15.19
CA SER A 625 -27.05 -4.69 16.13
C SER A 625 -26.66 -4.36 17.58
N ASN A 626 -27.56 -3.68 18.30
CA ASN A 626 -27.45 -3.25 19.70
C ASN A 626 -26.65 -4.21 20.61
N ALA A 627 -25.41 -3.83 20.94
CA ALA A 627 -24.58 -4.48 21.95
C ALA A 627 -24.27 -3.48 23.08
N SER A 628 -24.47 -3.91 24.33
CA SER A 628 -24.29 -3.06 25.51
C SER A 628 -22.82 -2.64 25.72
N PRO A 629 -22.55 -1.45 26.28
CA PRO A 629 -21.18 -1.02 26.56
C PRO A 629 -20.57 -1.85 27.70
N GLY A 630 -19.73 -2.83 27.35
CA GLY A 630 -19.11 -3.73 28.32
C GLY A 630 -17.95 -4.55 27.75
N LEU A 631 -16.73 -4.10 28.07
CA LEU A 631 -15.50 -4.88 28.28
C LEU A 631 -15.25 -6.08 27.34
N ASN A 632 -14.30 -5.95 26.39
CA ASN A 632 -13.56 -7.09 25.88
C ASN A 632 -12.19 -6.70 25.30
N SER A 633 -11.13 -6.90 26.10
CA SER A 633 -9.78 -7.12 25.57
C SER A 633 -9.54 -8.63 25.47
N VAL A 634 -9.12 -9.12 24.30
CA VAL A 634 -8.99 -10.57 24.07
C VAL A 634 -7.61 -11.02 24.54
N LYS A 635 -7.54 -11.68 25.69
CA LYS A 635 -6.34 -12.45 26.10
C LYS A 635 -6.22 -13.71 25.24
N VAL A 636 -5.09 -13.86 24.56
CA VAL A 636 -4.67 -15.09 23.88
C VAL A 636 -3.39 -15.55 24.58
N GLY A 637 -3.53 -16.41 25.59
CA GLY A 637 -2.47 -16.66 26.55
C GLY A 637 -2.19 -15.41 27.38
N ASP A 638 -0.90 -15.08 27.56
CA ASP A 638 -0.49 -13.86 28.27
C ASP A 638 -0.50 -12.59 27.41
N VAL A 639 -0.62 -12.72 26.08
CA VAL A 639 -0.72 -11.57 25.18
C VAL A 639 -2.16 -11.05 25.17
N ILE A 640 -2.31 -9.75 25.46
CA ILE A 640 -3.57 -9.02 25.33
C ILE A 640 -3.62 -8.41 23.94
N LEU A 641 -4.48 -8.92 23.05
CA LEU A 641 -4.69 -8.32 21.73
C LEU A 641 -5.71 -7.17 21.84
N PRO A 642 -5.37 -5.94 21.38
CA PRO A 642 -6.34 -4.87 21.26
C PRO A 642 -7.38 -5.22 20.18
N VAL A 643 -8.66 -5.22 20.54
CA VAL A 643 -9.74 -5.28 19.55
C VAL A 643 -9.77 -3.94 18.81
N ILE A 644 -9.59 -3.96 17.49
CA ILE A 644 -9.71 -2.76 16.66
C ILE A 644 -11.21 -2.41 16.57
N PRO A 645 -11.64 -1.18 16.94
CA PRO A 645 -13.05 -0.79 16.85
C PRO A 645 -13.56 -0.84 15.40
N GLY A 646 -14.75 -1.40 15.20
CA GLY A 646 -15.41 -1.39 13.90
C GLY A 646 -15.95 0.00 13.56
N VAL A 647 -15.73 0.46 12.33
CA VAL A 647 -16.43 1.60 11.73
C VAL A 647 -17.89 1.26 11.45
N ALA A 648 -18.74 2.26 11.23
CA ALA A 648 -20.17 2.07 10.94
C ALA A 648 -20.46 1.76 9.46
N SER A 649 -21.68 1.27 9.17
CA SER A 649 -22.17 1.13 7.80
C SER A 649 -22.15 2.45 7.04
N GLY A 650 -21.62 2.43 5.82
CA GLY A 650 -21.48 3.60 4.95
C GLY A 650 -20.18 4.40 5.15
N GLU A 651 -19.27 3.98 6.03
CA GLU A 651 -18.03 4.73 6.32
C GLU A 651 -16.83 4.39 5.42
N GLY A 652 -17.03 3.69 4.30
CA GLY A 652 -15.99 3.54 3.26
C GLY A 652 -14.76 2.74 3.72
N CYS A 653 -15.00 1.60 4.35
CA CYS A 653 -13.99 0.59 4.68
C CYS A 653 -14.47 -0.78 4.21
N SER A 654 -13.73 -1.43 3.32
CA SER A 654 -13.98 -2.81 2.88
C SER A 654 -12.67 -3.50 2.52
N ILE A 655 -12.76 -4.75 2.07
CA ILE A 655 -11.64 -5.45 1.41
C ILE A 655 -11.50 -5.08 -0.07
N ASN A 656 -12.59 -4.69 -0.75
CA ASN A 656 -12.67 -4.44 -2.20
C ASN A 656 -12.45 -2.95 -2.57
N GLY A 657 -11.72 -2.21 -1.76
CA GLY A 657 -11.53 -0.76 -1.89
C GLY A 657 -10.93 -0.12 -0.64
N GLY A 658 -10.28 1.03 -0.78
CA GLY A 658 -9.52 1.68 0.28
C GLY A 658 -10.31 1.97 1.56
N CYS A 659 -9.59 2.11 2.67
CA CYS A 659 -10.15 2.58 3.94
C CYS A 659 -10.13 4.11 4.01
N ALA A 660 -11.28 4.71 4.29
CA ALA A 660 -11.41 6.15 4.39
C ALA A 660 -10.96 6.75 5.74
N SER A 661 -10.95 5.97 6.83
CA SER A 661 -10.84 6.53 8.19
C SER A 661 -10.19 5.57 9.19
N CYS A 662 -9.25 6.08 9.99
CA CYS A 662 -8.55 5.32 11.01
C CYS A 662 -9.50 4.90 12.14
N PRO A 663 -9.68 3.58 12.41
CA PRO A 663 -10.60 3.09 13.43
C PRO A 663 -10.21 3.53 14.86
N TYR A 664 -8.91 3.73 15.11
CA TYR A 664 -8.45 4.29 16.39
C TYR A 664 -8.79 5.78 16.52
N MET A 665 -8.67 6.58 15.45
CA MET A 665 -9.07 7.99 15.49
C MET A 665 -10.58 8.13 15.74
N LYS A 666 -11.39 7.25 15.15
CA LYS A 666 -12.86 7.17 15.36
C LYS A 666 -13.28 6.93 16.82
N MET A 667 -12.38 6.47 17.71
CA MET A 667 -12.65 6.42 19.17
C MET A 667 -12.87 7.82 19.77
N ASN A 668 -12.38 8.87 19.11
CA ASN A 668 -12.55 10.26 19.52
C ASN A 668 -13.88 10.83 19.01
N SER A 669 -14.99 10.37 19.58
CA SER A 669 -16.34 10.83 19.21
C SER A 669 -16.71 12.20 19.82
N LEU A 670 -17.67 12.89 19.20
CA LEU A 670 -18.23 14.13 19.75
C LEU A 670 -18.88 13.92 21.12
N SER A 671 -19.59 12.79 21.30
CA SER A 671 -20.24 12.45 22.56
C SER A 671 -19.23 12.16 23.66
N SER A 672 -18.07 11.55 23.35
CA SER A 672 -16.94 11.47 24.26
C SER A 672 -16.40 12.84 24.65
N LEU A 673 -16.19 13.75 23.68
CA LEU A 673 -15.69 15.10 23.93
C LEU A 673 -16.62 15.89 24.86
N LEU A 674 -17.92 15.94 24.53
CA LEU A 674 -18.93 16.61 25.35
C LEU A 674 -19.01 15.95 26.73
N LYS A 675 -19.01 14.62 26.83
CA LYS A 675 -19.01 13.89 28.12
C LYS A 675 -17.81 14.28 28.99
N VAL A 676 -16.59 14.29 28.46
CA VAL A 676 -15.38 14.68 29.23
C VAL A 676 -15.51 16.13 29.68
N CYS A 677 -15.81 17.06 28.77
CA CYS A 677 -15.91 18.49 29.08
C CYS A 677 -17.03 18.79 30.10
N HIS A 678 -18.18 18.10 30.01
CA HIS A 678 -19.29 18.25 30.96
C HIS A 678 -18.97 17.76 32.38
N HIS A 679 -18.07 16.79 32.55
CA HIS A 679 -17.74 16.26 33.88
C HIS A 679 -16.49 16.90 34.51
N LEU A 680 -15.58 17.52 33.75
CA LEU A 680 -14.47 18.28 34.35
C LEU A 680 -15.00 19.42 35.24
N PRO A 681 -14.39 19.73 36.39
CA PRO A 681 -13.19 19.14 36.97
C PRO A 681 -13.49 18.11 38.09
N ASP A 682 -14.56 17.31 37.98
CA ASP A 682 -15.10 16.50 39.10
C ASP A 682 -14.15 15.41 39.61
N GLU A 683 -13.31 15.77 40.59
CA GLU A 683 -12.38 14.89 41.30
C GLU A 683 -13.06 13.72 42.02
N THR A 684 -14.37 13.77 42.27
CA THR A 684 -15.10 12.68 42.92
C THR A 684 -15.53 11.58 41.94
N ASN A 685 -15.54 11.88 40.64
CA ASN A 685 -15.99 10.96 39.61
C ASN A 685 -14.86 10.03 39.15
N PHE A 686 -14.76 8.88 39.81
CA PHE A 686 -13.77 7.83 39.54
C PHE A 686 -13.66 7.45 38.05
N ALA A 687 -14.72 7.61 37.25
CA ALA A 687 -14.70 7.32 35.82
C ALA A 687 -13.76 8.26 35.02
N LEU A 688 -13.64 9.54 35.40
CA LEU A 688 -12.77 10.51 34.70
C LEU A 688 -11.29 10.14 34.76
N SER A 689 -10.84 9.46 35.82
CA SER A 689 -9.44 9.04 35.98
C SER A 689 -8.93 8.17 34.82
N THR A 690 -9.82 7.41 34.18
CA THR A 690 -9.48 6.56 33.02
C THR A 690 -9.30 7.33 31.71
N TYR A 691 -9.77 8.59 31.67
CA TYR A 691 -9.60 9.50 30.53
C TYR A 691 -8.40 10.45 30.70
N GLU A 692 -7.78 10.55 31.89
CA GLU A 692 -6.55 11.37 32.07
C GLU A 692 -5.37 10.72 31.32
N ALA A 693 -4.58 11.53 30.62
CA ALA A 693 -3.37 11.08 29.95
C ALA A 693 -2.29 10.74 30.97
N ALA A 694 -1.76 9.51 30.92
CA ALA A 694 -0.79 9.02 31.88
C ALA A 694 0.49 9.88 31.89
N ARG A 695 0.95 10.26 33.08
CA ARG A 695 2.31 10.81 33.27
C ARG A 695 3.32 9.67 33.21
N PHE A 696 4.35 9.79 32.38
CA PHE A 696 5.44 8.81 32.30
C PHE A 696 6.17 8.70 33.64
N LYS A 697 5.98 7.57 34.33
CA LYS A 697 6.76 7.16 35.52
C LYS A 697 7.80 6.10 35.19
N LEU A 698 7.87 5.67 33.93
CA LEU A 698 8.82 4.68 33.43
C LEU A 698 10.21 5.30 33.25
N GLN A 699 11.23 4.49 33.50
CA GLN A 699 12.63 4.83 33.23
C GLN A 699 13.15 3.97 32.08
N THR A 700 14.10 4.53 31.32
CA THR A 700 14.86 3.80 30.31
C THR A 700 15.82 2.79 30.97
N PRO A 701 16.46 1.86 30.23
CA PRO A 701 17.41 0.91 30.81
C PRO A 701 18.61 1.59 31.50
N ASN A 702 18.95 2.82 31.10
CA ASN A 702 19.96 3.66 31.74
C ASN A 702 19.43 4.51 32.92
N GLY A 703 18.21 4.24 33.42
CA GLY A 703 17.61 4.90 34.59
C GLY A 703 17.11 6.33 34.36
N LYS A 704 17.11 6.82 33.12
CA LYS A 704 16.62 8.18 32.78
C LYS A 704 15.10 8.16 32.60
N SER A 705 14.46 9.32 32.74
CA SER A 705 13.03 9.48 32.42
C SER A 705 12.76 9.17 30.95
N VAL A 706 11.75 8.33 30.67
CA VAL A 706 11.27 8.07 29.29
C VAL A 706 10.82 9.36 28.60
N ALA A 707 10.20 10.29 29.36
CA ALA A 707 9.76 11.56 28.79
C ALA A 707 10.93 12.42 28.31
N ASP A 708 12.01 12.52 29.09
CA ASP A 708 13.14 13.38 28.75
C ASP A 708 13.95 12.83 27.57
N VAL A 709 14.22 11.52 27.57
CA VAL A 709 14.97 10.87 26.48
C VAL A 709 14.13 10.77 25.20
N GLY A 710 12.85 10.42 25.31
CA GLY A 710 11.96 10.30 24.15
C GLY A 710 11.64 11.63 23.46
N CYS A 711 11.75 12.75 24.18
CA CYS A 711 11.64 14.08 23.60
C CYS A 711 12.91 14.53 22.85
N GLU A 712 14.10 14.00 23.10
CA GLU A 712 15.32 14.40 22.38
C GLU A 712 15.23 14.21 20.84
N PRO A 713 14.79 13.06 20.29
CA PRO A 713 14.53 12.89 18.85
C PRO A 713 13.53 13.89 18.25
N ILE A 714 12.55 14.32 19.04
CA ILE A 714 11.55 15.31 18.64
C ILE A 714 12.19 16.70 18.59
N LEU A 715 13.03 17.05 19.58
CA LEU A 715 13.79 18.29 19.60
C LEU A 715 14.82 18.35 18.46
N HIS A 716 15.49 17.23 18.12
CA HIS A 716 16.36 17.12 16.96
C HIS A 716 15.62 17.45 15.66
N MET A 717 14.42 16.91 15.48
CA MET A 717 13.56 17.21 14.33
C MET A 717 13.10 18.67 14.29
N ARG A 718 12.69 19.24 15.44
CA ARG A 718 12.25 20.64 15.52
C ARG A 718 13.39 21.61 15.21
N HIS A 719 14.61 21.31 15.67
CA HIS A 719 15.80 22.04 15.27
C HIS A 719 16.00 21.96 13.75
N PHE A 720 15.98 20.76 13.16
CA PHE A 720 16.11 20.59 11.70
C PHE A 720 15.01 21.33 10.91
N GLN A 721 13.76 21.30 11.37
CA GLN A 721 12.66 22.04 10.73
C GLN A 721 12.92 23.55 10.69
N ALA A 722 13.58 24.11 11.71
CA ALA A 722 13.89 25.54 11.83
C ALA A 722 15.22 25.95 11.17
N SER A 723 16.32 25.21 11.38
CA SER A 723 17.67 25.53 10.90
C SER A 723 18.00 24.96 9.52
N LYS A 724 17.19 23.99 9.05
CA LYS A 724 17.47 23.10 7.91
C LYS A 724 18.76 22.28 8.07
N LYS A 725 19.26 22.09 9.29
CA LYS A 725 20.44 21.27 9.59
C LYS A 725 20.20 20.33 10.77
N LEU A 726 20.89 19.19 10.79
CA LEU A 726 20.93 18.32 11.96
C LEU A 726 21.69 19.03 13.11
N PRO A 727 21.28 18.84 14.38
CA PRO A 727 21.99 19.41 15.53
C PRO A 727 23.41 18.88 15.68
N GLU A 728 24.35 19.74 16.09
CA GLU A 728 25.75 19.37 16.34
C GLU A 728 25.90 18.24 17.37
N LYS A 729 25.06 18.23 18.42
CA LYS A 729 25.01 17.13 19.41
C LYS A 729 24.70 15.78 18.75
N LEU A 730 23.70 15.74 17.87
CA LEU A 730 23.30 14.52 17.15
C LEU A 730 24.41 14.06 16.20
N ILE A 731 25.05 14.97 15.48
CA ILE A 731 26.16 14.67 14.58
C ILE A 731 27.35 14.07 15.36
N SER A 732 27.69 14.67 16.51
CA SER A 732 28.71 14.13 17.41
C SER A 732 28.37 12.72 17.89
N HIS A 733 27.11 12.46 18.28
CA HIS A 733 26.65 11.12 18.68
C HIS A 733 26.74 10.09 17.52
N ILE A 734 26.52 10.49 16.27
CA ILE A 734 26.67 9.61 15.09
C ILE A 734 28.14 9.27 14.85
N LEU A 735 29.03 10.26 14.92
CA LEU A 735 30.47 10.10 14.64
C LEU A 735 31.27 9.47 15.79
N HIS A 736 30.83 9.64 17.04
CA HIS A 736 31.54 9.19 18.24
C HIS A 736 30.63 8.41 19.22
N PRO A 737 30.12 7.21 18.86
CA PRO A 737 29.22 6.43 19.73
C PRO A 737 29.84 5.98 21.07
N SER A 738 31.18 5.94 21.16
CA SER A 738 31.91 5.32 22.27
C SER A 738 32.21 6.21 23.47
N GLU A 739 32.04 7.54 23.39
CA GLU A 739 32.45 8.44 24.49
C GLU A 739 31.48 8.45 25.70
N GLN A 740 30.33 7.76 25.62
CA GLN A 740 29.38 7.66 26.73
C GLN A 740 29.44 6.34 27.51
N THR A 741 30.04 5.27 26.96
CA THR A 741 30.08 3.94 27.60
C THR A 741 31.19 3.76 28.65
N GLU A 742 32.19 4.64 28.74
CA GLU A 742 33.26 4.56 29.76
C GLU A 742 32.81 4.90 31.20
N LYS A 743 31.51 5.14 31.44
CA LYS A 743 30.97 5.41 32.79
C LYS A 743 29.77 4.53 33.14
N ILE A 744 30.01 3.25 33.41
CA ILE A 744 29.42 2.50 34.55
C ILE A 744 30.18 1.17 34.71
N ALA A 745 30.78 0.96 35.88
CA ALA A 745 31.29 -0.32 36.35
C ALA A 745 31.18 -0.37 37.89
N PRO A 746 30.18 -1.06 38.47
CA PRO A 746 30.01 -1.10 39.91
C PRO A 746 31.03 -2.05 40.55
N SER A 747 32.06 -1.49 41.17
CA SER A 747 33.08 -2.25 41.89
C SER A 747 32.56 -2.85 43.19
N PHE A 748 32.55 -4.18 43.30
CA PHE A 748 32.44 -4.88 44.60
C PHE A 748 33.54 -5.92 44.76
N SER A 749 34.57 -5.56 45.52
CA SER A 749 35.74 -6.41 45.80
C SER A 749 36.18 -6.32 47.27
N HIS A 750 35.54 -7.10 48.14
CA HIS A 750 35.93 -7.42 49.53
C HIS A 750 35.18 -8.72 49.92
N CYS A 751 35.70 -9.69 50.68
CA CYS A 751 37.04 -9.86 51.26
C CYS A 751 37.41 -11.37 51.31
N LYS A 752 38.55 -11.74 51.92
CA LYS A 752 39.19 -13.08 51.84
C LYS A 752 38.89 -14.03 53.01
N ASN A 753 39.34 -15.30 52.85
CA ASN A 753 39.71 -16.30 53.88
C ASN A 753 38.55 -17.07 54.57
N SER A 754 38.70 -18.33 55.03
CA SER A 754 39.75 -19.38 54.83
C SER A 754 39.26 -20.76 55.36
N HIS A 755 40.11 -21.81 55.27
CA HIS A 755 39.97 -23.18 55.82
C HIS A 755 39.11 -24.20 55.03
N LEU A 756 39.25 -25.52 55.22
CA LEU A 756 40.43 -26.43 55.18
C LEU A 756 39.94 -27.90 55.38
N ASP A 757 40.38 -28.80 54.50
CA ASP A 757 40.60 -30.26 54.62
C ASP A 757 39.58 -31.28 55.18
N SER A 758 39.39 -32.33 54.36
CA SER A 758 39.18 -33.76 54.71
C SER A 758 37.77 -34.23 55.16
N ALA A 759 37.35 -35.50 54.99
CA ALA A 759 38.07 -36.70 54.51
C ALA A 759 37.20 -37.64 53.61
N ALA A 760 37.83 -38.68 53.04
CA ALA A 760 37.27 -39.71 52.13
C ALA A 760 36.79 -40.98 52.92
N PRO A 761 36.54 -42.21 52.36
CA PRO A 761 36.52 -42.74 50.97
C PRO A 761 35.09 -43.22 50.54
N ALA A 762 34.80 -44.02 49.50
CA ALA A 762 35.53 -44.86 48.51
C ALA A 762 34.75 -44.86 47.16
N SER A 763 34.97 -45.66 46.10
CA SER A 763 35.83 -46.85 45.83
C SER A 763 36.30 -46.89 44.36
N TYR A 764 37.56 -47.30 44.16
CA TYR A 764 38.13 -48.15 43.10
C TYR A 764 37.17 -48.77 42.03
N MET A 765 37.57 -48.98 40.76
CA MET A 765 38.94 -49.19 40.20
C MET A 765 39.11 -48.74 38.72
N MET A 766 40.37 -48.42 38.32
CA MET A 766 41.04 -48.51 37.00
C MET A 766 40.27 -48.21 35.67
N GLY A 767 40.80 -47.49 34.67
CA GLY A 767 42.09 -46.78 34.52
C GLY A 767 42.68 -46.89 33.09
N SER A 768 43.15 -45.76 32.52
CA SER A 768 44.18 -45.61 31.46
C SER A 768 44.00 -46.29 30.08
N THR A 769 44.36 -45.70 28.93
CA THR A 769 44.97 -44.37 28.62
C THR A 769 44.77 -43.99 27.14
N ASN A 770 44.81 -42.67 26.87
CA ASN A 770 45.24 -42.01 25.63
C ASN A 770 44.67 -42.46 24.27
N GLY A 771 43.79 -41.63 23.72
CA GLY A 771 43.67 -41.41 22.29
C GLY A 771 43.22 -39.97 22.03
N LEU A 772 43.94 -39.20 21.21
CA LEU A 772 43.42 -37.92 20.71
C LEU A 772 42.37 -38.24 19.63
N ALA A 773 41.13 -37.82 19.85
CA ALA A 773 40.09 -37.81 18.83
C ALA A 773 39.40 -36.45 18.85
N SER A 774 39.22 -35.86 17.67
CA SER A 774 38.44 -34.63 17.47
C SER A 774 36.97 -34.85 17.79
N ALA A 775 36.27 -33.81 18.23
CA ALA A 775 34.81 -33.80 18.29
C ALA A 775 34.21 -33.88 16.87
N GLN A 776 33.96 -35.10 16.39
CA GLN A 776 33.12 -35.35 15.22
C GLN A 776 31.68 -35.49 15.69
N GLY A 777 30.75 -34.72 15.10
CA GLY A 777 29.33 -34.95 15.27
C GLY A 777 28.90 -36.32 14.71
N LYS A 778 27.80 -36.89 15.22
CA LYS A 778 27.17 -38.07 14.62
C LYS A 778 26.90 -37.80 13.13
N GLN A 779 27.14 -38.78 12.28
CA GLN A 779 26.64 -38.74 10.89
C GLN A 779 25.13 -39.02 10.89
N PRO A 780 24.34 -38.39 9.99
CA PRO A 780 22.94 -38.76 9.78
C PRO A 780 22.84 -40.16 9.15
N LEU A 781 21.71 -40.83 9.38
CA LEU A 781 21.35 -42.12 8.80
C LEU A 781 21.08 -41.98 7.28
N PHE A 782 20.42 -40.88 6.92
CA PHE A 782 20.26 -40.38 5.54
C PHE A 782 19.83 -38.91 5.59
N SER A 783 19.97 -38.22 4.45
CA SER A 783 19.48 -36.86 4.23
C SER A 783 18.45 -36.86 3.11
N PHE A 784 17.50 -35.92 3.09
CA PHE A 784 16.58 -35.73 1.96
C PHE A 784 16.22 -34.26 1.73
N GLY A 785 16.06 -33.85 0.47
CA GLY A 785 15.72 -32.47 0.11
C GLY A 785 14.22 -32.17 0.23
N VAL A 786 13.86 -30.94 0.62
CA VAL A 786 12.46 -30.50 0.78
C VAL A 786 12.20 -29.14 0.12
N ILE A 787 11.06 -29.03 -0.58
CA ILE A 787 10.54 -27.78 -1.15
C ILE A 787 9.01 -27.83 -1.16
N SER A 788 8.36 -26.66 -1.07
CA SER A 788 6.91 -26.52 -1.16
C SER A 788 6.50 -25.36 -2.05
N ASP A 789 5.27 -25.42 -2.58
CA ASP A 789 4.56 -24.29 -3.19
C ASP A 789 5.40 -23.55 -4.23
N VAL A 790 5.87 -24.30 -5.24
CA VAL A 790 6.60 -23.74 -6.39
C VAL A 790 5.66 -22.88 -7.24
N GLN A 791 4.41 -23.32 -7.45
CA GLN A 791 3.34 -22.58 -8.13
C GLN A 791 3.85 -21.80 -9.37
N TYR A 792 4.60 -22.46 -10.24
CA TYR A 792 5.15 -21.83 -11.46
C TYR A 792 4.03 -21.45 -12.43
N ALA A 793 4.15 -20.28 -13.06
CA ALA A 793 3.36 -19.91 -14.23
C ALA A 793 4.10 -18.86 -15.08
N ASP A 794 3.95 -18.92 -16.41
CA ASP A 794 4.55 -17.96 -17.34
C ASP A 794 3.72 -16.66 -17.45
N ILE A 795 3.46 -16.05 -16.30
CA ILE A 795 2.67 -14.82 -16.13
C ILE A 795 3.50 -13.76 -15.37
N PRO A 796 3.16 -12.46 -15.45
CA PRO A 796 3.80 -11.44 -14.62
C PRO A 796 3.62 -11.73 -13.13
N ASP A 797 4.61 -11.35 -12.32
CA ASP A 797 4.54 -11.50 -10.86
C ASP A 797 3.32 -10.76 -10.29
N GLY A 798 2.69 -11.33 -9.26
CA GLY A 798 1.45 -10.84 -8.68
C GLY A 798 1.49 -10.74 -7.16
N ARG A 799 0.32 -10.81 -6.53
CA ARG A 799 0.14 -10.89 -5.07
C ARG A 799 -0.87 -12.00 -4.72
N SER A 800 -0.81 -12.52 -3.50
CA SER A 800 -1.89 -13.28 -2.88
C SER A 800 -3.06 -12.34 -2.50
N PHE A 801 -4.20 -12.92 -2.11
CA PHE A 801 -5.34 -12.16 -1.56
C PHE A 801 -4.96 -11.31 -0.33
N LEU A 802 -3.93 -11.72 0.43
CA LEU A 802 -3.40 -10.98 1.57
C LEU A 802 -2.30 -9.97 1.17
N GLY A 803 -2.16 -9.65 -0.12
CA GLY A 803 -1.19 -8.71 -0.65
C GLY A 803 0.27 -9.20 -0.72
N ILE A 804 0.54 -10.45 -0.33
CA ILE A 804 1.91 -11.00 -0.28
C ILE A 804 2.43 -11.25 -1.71
N PRO A 805 3.61 -10.75 -2.11
CA PRO A 805 4.13 -10.95 -3.47
C PRO A 805 4.28 -12.41 -3.90
N ARG A 806 3.92 -12.71 -5.15
CA ARG A 806 3.95 -14.03 -5.77
C ARG A 806 4.76 -13.99 -7.08
N TYR A 807 5.92 -14.64 -7.11
CA TYR A 807 6.92 -14.52 -8.18
C TYR A 807 6.87 -15.71 -9.15
N TYR A 808 5.78 -15.84 -9.89
CA TYR A 808 5.40 -17.04 -10.68
C TYR A 808 6.46 -17.52 -11.67
N ARG A 809 7.30 -16.62 -12.21
CA ARG A 809 8.41 -16.98 -13.10
C ARG A 809 9.71 -17.27 -12.37
N HIS A 810 9.94 -16.70 -11.18
CA HIS A 810 11.18 -16.88 -10.42
C HIS A 810 11.19 -18.18 -9.61
N SER A 811 10.02 -18.71 -9.22
CA SER A 811 9.91 -19.91 -8.39
C SER A 811 10.51 -21.17 -9.01
N ILE A 812 10.42 -21.34 -10.34
CA ILE A 812 11.14 -22.44 -11.03
C ILE A 812 12.66 -22.26 -10.98
N VAL A 813 13.16 -21.04 -10.78
CA VAL A 813 14.58 -20.75 -10.57
C VAL A 813 15.00 -21.05 -9.11
N VAL A 814 14.10 -20.88 -8.13
CA VAL A 814 14.27 -21.41 -6.75
C VAL A 814 14.44 -22.93 -6.80
N LEU A 815 13.55 -23.63 -7.53
CA LEU A 815 13.66 -25.08 -7.74
C LEU A 815 14.98 -25.49 -8.43
N GLN A 816 15.42 -24.76 -9.46
CA GLN A 816 16.72 -25.02 -10.11
C GLN A 816 17.90 -24.85 -9.14
N ARG A 817 17.87 -23.84 -8.25
CA ARG A 817 18.88 -23.68 -7.20
C ARG A 817 18.81 -24.81 -6.17
N ALA A 818 17.61 -25.24 -5.78
CA ALA A 818 17.38 -26.37 -4.88
C ALA A 818 17.98 -27.67 -5.42
N VAL A 819 17.59 -28.08 -6.63
CA VAL A 819 18.07 -29.31 -7.27
C VAL A 819 19.57 -29.29 -7.50
N LYS A 820 20.14 -28.16 -7.93
CA LYS A 820 21.60 -27.99 -8.01
C LYS A 820 22.25 -28.17 -6.64
N ARG A 821 21.73 -27.53 -5.59
CA ARG A 821 22.29 -27.57 -4.23
C ARG A 821 22.27 -28.98 -3.64
N TRP A 822 21.17 -29.72 -3.78
CA TRP A 822 21.08 -31.12 -3.33
C TRP A 822 22.04 -32.03 -4.09
N ASN A 823 22.17 -31.85 -5.42
CA ASN A 823 23.12 -32.55 -6.28
C ASN A 823 24.59 -32.25 -5.94
N ASP A 824 24.93 -31.00 -5.59
CA ASP A 824 26.29 -30.60 -5.20
C ASP A 824 26.71 -31.26 -3.88
N GLN A 825 25.78 -31.46 -2.94
CA GLN A 825 26.05 -32.05 -1.62
C GLN A 825 26.18 -33.59 -1.62
N LYS A 826 25.53 -34.29 -2.55
CA LYS A 826 25.67 -35.75 -2.81
C LYS A 826 25.33 -36.71 -1.66
N ASN A 827 24.75 -36.22 -0.56
CA ASN A 827 24.26 -37.00 0.58
C ASN A 827 22.73 -37.27 0.55
N HIS A 828 21.99 -36.56 -0.31
CA HIS A 828 20.53 -36.68 -0.39
C HIS A 828 20.11 -38.01 -1.02
N LYS A 829 19.37 -38.80 -0.26
CA LYS A 829 18.88 -40.13 -0.67
C LYS A 829 17.62 -40.07 -1.54
N PHE A 830 16.84 -39.00 -1.38
CA PHE A 830 15.69 -38.62 -2.20
C PHE A 830 15.39 -37.12 -2.00
N VAL A 831 14.42 -36.59 -2.72
CA VAL A 831 13.81 -35.28 -2.45
C VAL A 831 12.29 -35.40 -2.48
N ILE A 832 11.58 -34.50 -1.78
CA ILE A 832 10.12 -34.48 -1.75
C ILE A 832 9.56 -33.07 -1.97
N ASN A 833 8.54 -32.98 -2.83
CA ASN A 833 7.81 -31.77 -3.15
C ASN A 833 6.43 -31.78 -2.46
N PHE A 834 6.19 -30.79 -1.60
CA PHE A 834 5.02 -30.73 -0.71
C PHE A 834 3.70 -30.27 -1.35
N GLY A 835 3.66 -30.10 -2.67
CA GLY A 835 2.43 -29.87 -3.44
C GLY A 835 2.64 -28.81 -4.52
N ASP A 836 1.52 -28.27 -5.01
CA ASP A 836 1.44 -26.98 -5.71
C ASP A 836 2.65 -26.58 -6.57
N ILE A 837 2.80 -27.31 -7.67
CA ILE A 837 3.91 -27.17 -8.64
C ILE A 837 3.68 -26.01 -9.63
N VAL A 838 2.41 -25.71 -9.96
CA VAL A 838 1.98 -24.76 -11.01
C VAL A 838 0.76 -24.00 -10.52
N ASP A 839 0.76 -22.68 -10.68
CA ASP A 839 -0.26 -21.81 -10.07
C ASP A 839 -1.64 -21.90 -10.75
N GLY A 840 -2.72 -21.72 -9.99
CA GLY A 840 -4.10 -21.69 -10.49
C GLY A 840 -4.37 -20.63 -11.57
N PHE A 841 -3.62 -19.54 -11.61
CA PHE A 841 -3.65 -18.51 -12.66
C PHE A 841 -2.88 -18.89 -13.94
N CYS A 842 -2.20 -20.05 -13.99
CA CYS A 842 -1.63 -20.56 -15.22
C CYS A 842 -2.72 -20.74 -16.31
N PRO A 843 -2.53 -20.20 -17.53
CA PRO A 843 -3.47 -20.38 -18.63
C PRO A 843 -3.74 -21.87 -18.90
N LYS A 844 -5.01 -22.25 -19.06
CA LYS A 844 -5.44 -23.67 -19.05
C LYS A 844 -5.04 -24.47 -20.29
N ASP A 845 -4.71 -23.77 -21.37
CA ASP A 845 -4.01 -24.27 -22.56
C ASP A 845 -2.53 -24.60 -22.28
N GLN A 846 -1.90 -23.90 -21.34
CA GLN A 846 -0.47 -24.02 -21.01
C GLN A 846 -0.19 -24.88 -19.78
N SER A 847 -1.18 -25.14 -18.91
CA SER A 847 -1.05 -25.90 -17.66
C SER A 847 -0.30 -27.23 -17.80
N LEU A 848 -0.51 -27.96 -18.90
CA LEU A 848 0.17 -29.24 -19.15
C LEU A 848 1.69 -29.06 -19.34
N ASP A 849 2.11 -28.04 -20.08
CA ASP A 849 3.51 -27.77 -20.38
C ASP A 849 4.19 -26.95 -19.27
N ALA A 850 3.43 -26.21 -18.47
CA ALA A 850 3.90 -25.68 -17.19
C ALA A 850 4.24 -26.81 -16.21
N VAL A 851 3.33 -27.79 -16.05
CA VAL A 851 3.56 -28.95 -15.16
C VAL A 851 4.76 -29.77 -15.62
N ARG A 852 4.87 -30.07 -16.93
CA ARG A 852 6.06 -30.71 -17.51
C ARG A 852 7.33 -29.95 -17.16
N ARG A 853 7.43 -28.66 -17.47
CA ARG A 853 8.63 -27.85 -17.19
C ARG A 853 9.09 -27.90 -15.73
N VAL A 854 8.17 -27.98 -14.77
CA VAL A 854 8.51 -28.12 -13.35
C VAL A 854 8.98 -29.55 -13.02
N VAL A 855 8.28 -30.58 -13.51
CA VAL A 855 8.69 -31.99 -13.37
C VAL A 855 10.07 -32.23 -14.01
N ASP A 856 10.32 -31.72 -15.23
CA ASP A 856 11.59 -31.79 -15.94
C ASP A 856 12.75 -31.15 -15.14
N LYS A 857 12.47 -30.20 -14.23
CA LYS A 857 13.49 -29.64 -13.31
C LYS A 857 13.69 -30.50 -12.06
N PHE A 858 12.67 -31.21 -11.59
CA PHE A 858 12.87 -32.25 -10.58
C PHE A 858 13.64 -33.46 -11.14
N GLU A 859 13.46 -33.81 -12.41
CA GLU A 859 14.24 -34.89 -13.07
C GLU A 859 15.74 -34.61 -13.22
N ASP A 860 16.19 -33.35 -13.04
CA ASP A 860 17.63 -33.02 -12.95
C ASP A 860 18.27 -33.53 -11.62
N PHE A 861 17.49 -34.01 -10.64
CA PHE A 861 18.00 -34.54 -9.38
C PHE A 861 18.53 -35.98 -9.53
N ASN A 862 19.70 -36.26 -8.97
CA ASN A 862 20.36 -37.58 -9.07
C ASN A 862 19.82 -38.60 -8.05
N GLY A 863 18.50 -38.80 -8.00
CA GLY A 863 17.85 -39.76 -7.12
C GLY A 863 16.31 -39.77 -7.24
N PRO A 864 15.61 -40.52 -6.36
CA PRO A 864 14.16 -40.52 -6.30
C PRO A 864 13.59 -39.14 -5.97
N VAL A 865 12.52 -38.77 -6.66
CA VAL A 865 11.69 -37.60 -6.36
C VAL A 865 10.32 -38.10 -5.96
N TYR A 866 9.82 -37.62 -4.81
CA TYR A 866 8.47 -37.89 -4.33
C TYR A 866 7.62 -36.63 -4.44
N HIS A 867 6.37 -36.79 -4.83
CA HIS A 867 5.42 -35.70 -5.01
C HIS A 867 4.12 -36.00 -4.25
N MET A 868 3.49 -34.96 -3.72
CA MET A 868 2.06 -34.94 -3.39
C MET A 868 1.35 -33.88 -4.24
N ILE A 869 0.02 -33.88 -4.18
CA ILE A 869 -0.83 -32.92 -4.90
C ILE A 869 -1.33 -31.83 -3.94
N GLY A 870 -1.38 -30.59 -4.42
CA GLY A 870 -2.05 -29.46 -3.76
C GLY A 870 -3.23 -28.95 -4.59
N ASN A 871 -3.90 -27.89 -4.12
CA ASN A 871 -5.05 -27.32 -4.82
C ASN A 871 -4.68 -26.65 -6.15
N HIS A 872 -3.57 -25.90 -6.26
CA HIS A 872 -3.17 -25.30 -7.55
C HIS A 872 -2.77 -26.37 -8.58
N CYS A 873 -2.28 -27.55 -8.15
CA CYS A 873 -2.14 -28.70 -9.05
C CYS A 873 -3.50 -29.13 -9.66
N LEU A 874 -4.53 -29.24 -8.82
CA LEU A 874 -5.87 -29.71 -9.22
C LEU A 874 -6.70 -28.64 -9.96
N TYR A 875 -6.41 -27.34 -9.76
CA TYR A 875 -6.92 -26.25 -10.59
C TYR A 875 -6.39 -26.27 -12.04
N ASN A 876 -5.36 -27.08 -12.32
CA ASN A 876 -4.64 -27.07 -13.59
C ASN A 876 -4.79 -28.37 -14.40
N LEU A 877 -4.70 -29.53 -13.74
CA LEU A 877 -4.86 -30.83 -14.42
C LEU A 877 -5.73 -31.78 -13.58
N PRO A 878 -6.64 -32.55 -14.21
CA PRO A 878 -7.38 -33.61 -13.52
C PRO A 878 -6.42 -34.71 -13.07
N ARG A 879 -6.78 -35.42 -11.98
CA ARG A 879 -6.00 -36.54 -11.40
C ARG A 879 -5.47 -37.52 -12.47
N THR A 880 -6.29 -37.88 -13.45
CA THR A 880 -5.96 -38.80 -14.56
C THR A 880 -4.83 -38.34 -15.49
N LYS A 881 -4.51 -37.04 -15.54
CA LYS A 881 -3.36 -36.48 -16.26
C LYS A 881 -2.21 -36.14 -15.31
N LEU A 882 -2.52 -35.67 -14.10
CA LEU A 882 -1.56 -35.17 -13.13
C LEU A 882 -0.72 -36.28 -12.48
N LEU A 883 -1.35 -37.34 -11.97
CA LEU A 883 -0.66 -38.38 -11.19
C LEU A 883 0.40 -39.15 -12.02
N PRO A 884 0.16 -39.49 -13.31
CA PRO A 884 1.20 -40.10 -14.15
C PRO A 884 2.39 -39.19 -14.44
N LEU A 885 2.19 -37.86 -14.55
CA LEU A 885 3.29 -36.90 -14.74
C LEU A 885 4.15 -36.78 -13.47
N LEU A 886 3.51 -36.80 -12.30
CA LEU A 886 4.19 -36.79 -11.00
C LEU A 886 4.70 -38.17 -10.56
N LYS A 887 4.53 -39.22 -11.38
CA LYS A 887 4.92 -40.61 -11.10
C LYS A 887 4.37 -41.14 -9.76
N ILE A 888 3.26 -40.58 -9.29
CA ILE A 888 2.61 -40.98 -8.04
C ILE A 888 2.02 -42.38 -8.24
N PRO A 889 2.27 -43.35 -7.33
CA PRO A 889 1.81 -44.73 -7.48
C PRO A 889 0.30 -44.86 -7.20
N SER A 890 -0.52 -44.42 -8.15
CA SER A 890 -1.98 -44.36 -8.02
C SER A 890 -2.67 -45.66 -8.40
N VAL A 891 -3.53 -46.17 -7.51
CA VAL A 891 -4.62 -47.10 -7.85
C VAL A 891 -5.91 -46.29 -7.93
N ASP A 892 -6.69 -46.47 -9.00
CA ASP A 892 -8.00 -45.84 -9.23
C ASP A 892 -8.07 -44.31 -9.00
N GLY A 893 -6.95 -43.60 -9.21
CA GLY A 893 -6.87 -42.13 -9.10
C GLY A 893 -6.60 -41.58 -7.70
N ARG A 894 -6.39 -42.45 -6.71
CA ARG A 894 -5.89 -42.11 -5.36
C ARG A 894 -4.46 -41.56 -5.45
N ALA A 895 -4.12 -40.54 -4.66
CA ALA A 895 -2.78 -39.94 -4.65
C ALA A 895 -1.98 -40.17 -3.36
N TYR A 896 -2.53 -40.93 -2.40
CA TYR A 896 -1.87 -41.30 -1.15
C TYR A 896 -1.07 -42.60 -1.29
N TYR A 897 0.07 -42.69 -0.59
CA TYR A 897 0.98 -43.84 -0.63
C TYR A 897 2.02 -43.78 0.51
N ASP A 898 2.69 -44.90 0.80
CA ASP A 898 3.81 -44.95 1.75
C ASP A 898 5.08 -45.55 1.11
N PHE A 899 6.23 -45.26 1.71
CA PHE A 899 7.52 -45.87 1.34
C PHE A 899 8.49 -45.88 2.51
N SER A 900 9.42 -46.85 2.54
CA SER A 900 10.45 -46.95 3.58
C SER A 900 11.85 -46.67 3.00
N PRO A 901 12.46 -45.47 3.18
CA PRO A 901 13.80 -45.19 2.67
C PRO A 901 14.90 -45.99 3.39
N THR A 902 14.68 -46.41 4.64
CA THR A 902 15.49 -47.41 5.36
C THR A 902 14.55 -48.36 6.10
N PRO A 903 15.00 -49.55 6.57
CA PRO A 903 14.15 -50.45 7.34
C PRO A 903 13.52 -49.79 8.59
N GLU A 904 14.19 -48.81 9.18
CA GLU A 904 13.84 -48.17 10.44
C GLU A 904 12.89 -46.96 10.29
N PHE A 905 12.66 -46.47 9.06
CA PHE A 905 11.84 -45.29 8.78
C PHE A 905 10.81 -45.55 7.69
N ARG A 906 9.56 -45.08 7.89
CA ARG A 906 8.50 -45.04 6.88
C ARG A 906 8.02 -43.62 6.67
N PHE A 907 7.85 -43.22 5.43
CA PHE A 907 7.21 -41.97 5.01
C PHE A 907 5.82 -42.29 4.51
N VAL A 908 4.82 -41.56 4.99
CA VAL A 908 3.41 -41.73 4.61
C VAL A 908 2.92 -40.42 3.98
N VAL A 909 2.54 -40.47 2.71
CA VAL A 909 2.07 -39.32 1.93
C VAL A 909 0.55 -39.37 1.85
N LEU A 910 -0.11 -38.35 2.39
CA LEU A 910 -1.56 -38.19 2.40
C LEU A 910 -2.07 -37.36 1.22
N ASP A 911 -3.25 -37.72 0.75
CA ASP A 911 -4.05 -36.98 -0.22
C ASP A 911 -5.11 -36.16 0.53
N GLY A 912 -4.74 -34.95 0.93
CA GLY A 912 -5.65 -34.01 1.61
C GLY A 912 -6.79 -33.47 0.73
N TYR A 913 -6.85 -33.87 -0.55
CA TYR A 913 -7.89 -33.50 -1.52
C TYR A 913 -8.70 -34.71 -1.98
N ASP A 914 -8.61 -35.81 -1.25
CA ASP A 914 -9.39 -37.03 -1.45
C ASP A 914 -10.89 -36.72 -1.39
N ILE A 915 -11.33 -36.01 -0.35
CA ILE A 915 -12.63 -35.32 -0.29
C ILE A 915 -12.39 -33.83 -0.55
N SER A 916 -12.70 -33.35 -1.76
CA SER A 916 -12.61 -31.92 -2.10
C SER A 916 -13.55 -31.51 -3.23
N ALA A 917 -13.82 -30.22 -3.33
CA ALA A 917 -14.79 -29.64 -4.28
C ALA A 917 -14.28 -29.58 -5.74
N PHE A 918 -13.11 -30.15 -6.02
CA PHE A 918 -12.45 -30.15 -7.32
C PHE A 918 -11.53 -31.37 -7.48
N GLY A 919 -10.76 -31.45 -8.57
CA GLY A 919 -9.77 -32.51 -8.83
C GLY A 919 -10.36 -33.85 -9.29
N TRP A 920 -11.50 -34.24 -8.72
CA TRP A 920 -12.38 -35.31 -9.22
C TRP A 920 -13.44 -34.75 -10.21
N PRO A 921 -14.10 -35.60 -11.00
CA PRO A 921 -15.28 -35.21 -11.78
C PRO A 921 -16.46 -34.75 -10.90
N GLN A 922 -17.33 -33.88 -11.42
CA GLN A 922 -18.47 -33.33 -10.66
C GLN A 922 -19.46 -34.40 -10.15
N GLU A 923 -19.64 -35.48 -10.92
CA GLU A 923 -20.50 -36.63 -10.58
C GLU A 923 -19.82 -37.63 -9.62
N HIS A 924 -18.59 -37.36 -9.14
CA HIS A 924 -17.85 -38.27 -8.28
C HIS A 924 -18.33 -38.18 -6.83
N PRO A 925 -18.50 -39.31 -6.10
CA PRO A 925 -19.00 -39.32 -4.73
C PRO A 925 -18.27 -38.33 -3.81
N ASN A 926 -16.94 -38.32 -3.85
CA ASN A 926 -16.11 -37.46 -3.02
C ASN A 926 -16.34 -35.95 -3.28
N THR A 927 -16.70 -35.54 -4.50
CA THR A 927 -17.01 -34.14 -4.82
C THR A 927 -18.43 -33.78 -4.42
N ILE A 928 -19.39 -34.69 -4.57
CA ILE A 928 -20.76 -34.52 -4.07
C ILE A 928 -20.74 -34.38 -2.53
N GLU A 929 -19.95 -35.21 -1.85
CA GLU A 929 -19.72 -35.15 -0.41
C GLU A 929 -19.05 -33.83 0.02
N ALA A 930 -17.97 -33.43 -0.66
CA ALA A 930 -17.26 -32.18 -0.36
C ALA A 930 -18.08 -30.92 -0.59
N LEU A 931 -18.87 -30.86 -1.68
CA LEU A 931 -19.76 -29.74 -1.97
C LEU A 931 -20.85 -29.62 -0.90
N LYS A 932 -21.50 -30.74 -0.56
CA LYS A 932 -22.48 -30.79 0.53
C LYS A 932 -21.86 -30.35 1.88
N PHE A 933 -20.65 -30.83 2.19
CA PHE A 933 -19.95 -30.47 3.42
C PHE A 933 -19.65 -28.96 3.49
N LEU A 934 -19.22 -28.34 2.37
CA LEU A 934 -19.03 -26.89 2.26
C LEU A 934 -20.33 -26.09 2.32
N GLU A 935 -21.45 -26.63 1.81
CA GLU A 935 -22.77 -26.01 1.97
C GLU A 935 -23.26 -26.04 3.42
N GLU A 936 -23.01 -27.13 4.15
CA GLU A 936 -23.37 -27.26 5.57
C GLU A 936 -22.43 -26.49 6.51
N ARG A 937 -21.13 -26.36 6.19
CA ARG A 937 -20.12 -25.75 7.08
C ARG A 937 -19.72 -24.31 6.76
N ASN A 938 -19.77 -23.90 5.49
CA ASN A 938 -19.42 -22.53 5.09
C ASN A 938 -20.66 -21.78 4.59
N PRO A 939 -21.21 -20.82 5.35
CA PRO A 939 -22.46 -20.14 4.99
C PRO A 939 -22.29 -19.10 3.86
N ASN A 940 -21.06 -18.81 3.43
CA ASN A 940 -20.80 -17.79 2.41
C ASN A 940 -21.18 -18.27 1.00
N THR A 941 -21.47 -17.32 0.11
CA THR A 941 -21.69 -17.58 -1.33
C THR A 941 -20.38 -17.92 -2.03
N ASP A 942 -19.32 -17.15 -1.78
CA ASP A 942 -17.96 -17.59 -2.11
C ASP A 942 -17.45 -18.54 -1.02
N LYS A 943 -17.27 -19.81 -1.39
CA LYS A 943 -16.78 -20.85 -0.49
C LYS A 943 -15.29 -20.73 -0.17
N ASN A 944 -14.54 -19.82 -0.79
CA ASN A 944 -13.16 -19.49 -0.40
C ASN A 944 -13.10 -18.43 0.71
N SER A 945 -14.21 -17.75 1.00
CA SER A 945 -14.27 -16.72 2.03
C SER A 945 -14.35 -17.31 3.44
N PRO A 946 -13.45 -16.89 4.36
CA PRO A 946 -13.54 -17.20 5.79
C PRO A 946 -14.38 -16.16 6.57
N ALA A 947 -15.19 -15.34 5.90
CA ALA A 947 -16.10 -14.41 6.57
C ALA A 947 -17.12 -15.17 7.44
N GLY A 948 -17.45 -14.64 8.63
CA GLY A 948 -18.37 -15.28 9.58
C GLY A 948 -17.85 -16.56 10.25
N LEU A 949 -16.84 -17.23 9.72
CA LEU A 949 -16.22 -18.42 10.32
C LEU A 949 -15.29 -18.01 11.47
N VAL A 950 -15.37 -18.72 12.60
CA VAL A 950 -14.67 -18.39 13.85
C VAL A 950 -13.85 -19.58 14.34
N GLY A 951 -12.67 -19.31 14.92
CA GLY A 951 -11.82 -20.35 15.48
C GLY A 951 -11.32 -21.32 14.41
N LEU A 952 -11.43 -22.62 14.68
CA LEU A 952 -10.98 -23.71 13.79
C LEU A 952 -11.94 -23.93 12.60
N GLU A 953 -13.18 -23.47 12.67
CA GLU A 953 -14.15 -23.62 11.56
C GLU A 953 -13.72 -22.80 10.32
N ARG A 954 -12.80 -21.85 10.50
CA ARG A 954 -12.13 -21.07 9.43
C ARG A 954 -11.38 -21.93 8.42
N ARG A 955 -11.17 -23.21 8.71
CA ARG A 955 -10.58 -24.21 7.79
C ARG A 955 -11.51 -24.66 6.67
N PHE A 956 -12.82 -24.44 6.80
CA PHE A 956 -13.84 -24.92 5.85
C PHE A 956 -13.96 -24.02 4.62
N LEU A 957 -12.85 -23.90 3.90
CA LEU A 957 -12.70 -23.13 2.68
C LEU A 957 -12.54 -24.07 1.51
N MET A 958 -13.08 -23.68 0.35
CA MET A 958 -13.11 -24.51 -0.85
C MET A 958 -11.72 -24.92 -1.33
N PHE A 959 -10.69 -24.10 -1.11
CA PHE A 959 -9.30 -24.39 -1.48
C PHE A 959 -8.60 -25.44 -0.60
N ASN A 960 -9.25 -25.92 0.47
CA ASN A 960 -8.80 -27.05 1.29
C ASN A 960 -9.57 -28.34 0.91
N GLY A 961 -9.42 -29.39 1.71
CA GLY A 961 -10.14 -30.65 1.58
C GLY A 961 -10.08 -31.48 2.86
N ALA A 962 -10.54 -32.73 2.77
CA ALA A 962 -10.50 -33.74 3.81
C ALA A 962 -9.84 -35.04 3.30
N VAL A 963 -9.28 -35.81 4.24
CA VAL A 963 -8.82 -37.19 4.02
C VAL A 963 -10.05 -38.10 4.07
N GLY A 964 -10.30 -38.88 3.03
CA GLY A 964 -11.50 -39.73 2.91
C GLY A 964 -11.45 -40.95 3.83
N LYS A 965 -12.63 -41.55 4.11
CA LYS A 965 -12.75 -42.68 5.04
C LYS A 965 -11.85 -43.87 4.65
N GLU A 966 -11.80 -44.22 3.37
CA GLU A 966 -10.95 -45.32 2.88
C GLU A 966 -9.45 -45.04 3.10
N GLN A 967 -9.05 -43.77 3.09
CA GLN A 967 -7.68 -43.33 3.36
C GLN A 967 -7.40 -43.29 4.88
N LEU A 968 -8.37 -42.95 5.73
CA LEU A 968 -8.24 -43.09 7.18
C LEU A 968 -8.09 -44.55 7.61
N GLU A 969 -8.85 -45.47 7.00
CA GLU A 969 -8.76 -46.91 7.25
C GLU A 969 -7.40 -47.47 6.78
N TRP A 970 -6.91 -47.05 5.60
CA TRP A 970 -5.56 -47.37 5.13
C TRP A 970 -4.45 -46.80 6.04
N LEU A 971 -4.61 -45.57 6.56
CA LEU A 971 -3.64 -44.94 7.45
C LEU A 971 -3.51 -45.70 8.78
N ASP A 972 -4.63 -46.12 9.38
CA ASP A 972 -4.64 -46.92 10.61
C ASP A 972 -3.89 -48.25 10.38
N ASP A 973 -4.13 -48.94 9.26
CA ASP A 973 -3.42 -50.17 8.90
C ASP A 973 -1.91 -49.96 8.65
N VAL A 974 -1.49 -48.89 7.97
CA VAL A 974 -0.07 -48.58 7.73
C VAL A 974 0.66 -48.21 9.02
N LEU A 975 0.06 -47.42 9.91
CA LEU A 975 0.67 -47.10 11.21
C LEU A 975 0.72 -48.32 12.13
N ASN A 976 -0.29 -49.19 12.08
CA ASN A 976 -0.34 -50.50 12.74
C ASN A 976 0.76 -51.46 12.20
N GLU A 977 1.04 -51.46 10.90
CA GLU A 977 2.16 -52.21 10.29
C GLU A 977 3.51 -51.64 10.73
N ALA A 978 3.73 -50.33 10.59
CA ALA A 978 4.94 -49.64 11.00
C ALA A 978 5.26 -49.86 12.49
N THR A 979 4.24 -49.88 13.35
CA THR A 979 4.37 -50.19 14.78
C THR A 979 4.85 -51.62 15.04
N LYS A 980 4.30 -52.63 14.33
CA LYS A 980 4.76 -54.03 14.44
C LYS A 980 6.21 -54.18 13.97
N LEU A 981 6.61 -53.42 12.95
CA LEU A 981 7.96 -53.38 12.40
C LEU A 981 8.92 -52.46 13.17
N LYS A 982 8.43 -51.73 14.18
CA LYS A 982 9.18 -50.76 15.01
C LYS A 982 9.82 -49.61 14.21
N GLN A 983 9.17 -49.21 13.12
CA GLN A 983 9.62 -48.07 12.31
C GLN A 983 9.25 -46.74 12.96
N LYS A 984 10.02 -45.70 12.67
CA LYS A 984 9.68 -44.30 12.96
C LYS A 984 8.95 -43.74 11.74
N VAL A 985 7.82 -43.05 11.94
CA VAL A 985 6.97 -42.57 10.84
C VAL A 985 7.04 -41.05 10.70
N VAL A 986 7.25 -40.60 9.47
CA VAL A 986 7.09 -39.20 9.03
C VAL A 986 5.87 -39.11 8.13
N ILE A 987 4.87 -38.34 8.55
CA ILE A 987 3.66 -38.08 7.75
C ILE A 987 3.90 -36.83 6.92
N CYS A 988 3.46 -36.85 5.66
CA CYS A 988 3.58 -35.75 4.71
C CYS A 988 2.20 -35.48 4.10
N CYS A 989 1.69 -34.26 4.21
CA CYS A 989 0.40 -33.85 3.64
C CYS A 989 0.53 -32.43 3.11
N HIS A 990 -0.06 -32.08 1.96
CA HIS A 990 -0.01 -30.70 1.49
C HIS A 990 -0.66 -29.74 2.51
N LEU A 991 -1.84 -30.13 3.02
CA LEU A 991 -2.60 -29.40 4.03
C LEU A 991 -2.06 -29.70 5.45
N PRO A 992 -1.72 -28.66 6.25
CA PRO A 992 -1.31 -28.81 7.65
C PRO A 992 -2.29 -29.61 8.52
N LEU A 993 -1.72 -30.28 9.53
CA LEU A 993 -2.42 -31.19 10.45
C LEU A 993 -2.49 -30.69 11.91
N ASP A 994 -1.91 -29.53 12.23
CA ASP A 994 -1.98 -28.92 13.57
C ASP A 994 -2.15 -27.38 13.50
N PRO A 995 -3.12 -26.79 14.23
CA PRO A 995 -3.40 -25.35 14.21
C PRO A 995 -2.37 -24.47 14.93
N GLY A 996 -1.29 -25.03 15.49
CA GLY A 996 -0.10 -24.31 15.93
C GLY A 996 0.99 -24.22 14.86
N ALA A 997 1.00 -25.13 13.89
CA ALA A 997 1.96 -25.15 12.78
C ALA A 997 1.51 -24.35 11.54
N SER A 998 0.28 -23.84 11.51
CA SER A 998 -0.26 -23.03 10.40
C SER A 998 -1.31 -22.00 10.85
N SER A 999 -1.72 -21.14 9.94
CA SER A 999 -3.01 -20.47 9.99
C SER A 999 -4.18 -21.47 10.04
N LYS A 1000 -5.34 -21.01 10.51
CA LYS A 1000 -6.54 -21.87 10.66
C LYS A 1000 -7.24 -22.06 9.33
N GLU A 1001 -7.06 -21.09 8.44
CA GLU A 1001 -7.51 -21.03 7.06
C GLU A 1001 -6.82 -22.06 6.16
N ALA A 1002 -5.60 -22.51 6.50
CA ALA A 1002 -4.84 -23.52 5.75
C ALA A 1002 -5.10 -24.97 6.21
N LEU A 1003 -5.76 -25.18 7.35
CA LEU A 1003 -5.83 -26.48 8.02
C LEU A 1003 -6.70 -27.50 7.26
N LEU A 1004 -6.35 -28.80 7.30
CA LEU A 1004 -7.18 -29.88 6.75
C LEU A 1004 -8.59 -29.88 7.40
N TRP A 1005 -9.66 -30.08 6.62
CA TRP A 1005 -11.04 -30.04 7.12
C TRP A 1005 -11.28 -31.01 8.27
N ASN A 1006 -10.83 -32.26 8.13
CA ASN A 1006 -10.91 -33.28 9.18
C ASN A 1006 -9.55 -33.61 9.80
N TYR A 1007 -8.70 -32.59 10.02
CA TYR A 1007 -7.43 -32.76 10.74
C TYR A 1007 -7.62 -33.45 12.10
N ASP A 1008 -8.74 -33.19 12.77
CA ASP A 1008 -9.11 -33.78 14.06
C ASP A 1008 -9.43 -35.29 13.96
N GLU A 1009 -9.96 -35.76 12.83
CA GLU A 1009 -10.15 -37.20 12.56
C GLU A 1009 -8.81 -37.88 12.19
N VAL A 1010 -7.99 -37.24 11.35
CA VAL A 1010 -6.65 -37.73 10.99
C VAL A 1010 -5.77 -37.84 12.24
N MET A 1011 -5.72 -36.80 13.07
CA MET A 1011 -4.91 -36.82 14.28
C MET A 1011 -5.46 -37.80 15.33
N SER A 1012 -6.78 -38.04 15.37
CA SER A 1012 -7.40 -39.11 16.17
C SER A 1012 -7.00 -40.53 15.71
N VAL A 1013 -6.51 -40.72 14.48
CA VAL A 1013 -5.82 -41.95 14.04
C VAL A 1013 -4.34 -41.91 14.44
N VAL A 1014 -3.64 -40.83 14.11
CA VAL A 1014 -2.19 -40.66 14.36
C VAL A 1014 -1.82 -40.82 15.85
N HIS A 1015 -2.58 -40.21 16.76
CA HIS A 1015 -2.33 -40.25 18.21
C HIS A 1015 -2.55 -41.63 18.85
N ARG A 1016 -2.97 -42.65 18.09
CA ARG A 1016 -3.01 -44.06 18.56
C ARG A 1016 -1.63 -44.74 18.52
N TYR A 1017 -0.66 -44.17 17.80
CA TYR A 1017 0.57 -44.85 17.43
C TYR A 1017 1.83 -44.06 17.78
N ASP A 1018 2.55 -44.54 18.81
CA ASP A 1018 3.88 -44.04 19.22
C ASP A 1018 4.95 -44.08 18.11
N CYS A 1019 4.68 -44.70 16.96
CA CYS A 1019 5.61 -44.76 15.83
C CYS A 1019 5.75 -43.42 15.10
N VAL A 1020 4.73 -42.55 15.12
CA VAL A 1020 4.77 -41.24 14.45
C VAL A 1020 5.64 -40.25 15.25
N LYS A 1021 6.43 -39.45 14.52
CA LYS A 1021 7.38 -38.48 15.11
C LYS A 1021 7.27 -37.09 14.53
N VAL A 1022 7.03 -36.97 13.22
CA VAL A 1022 6.97 -35.69 12.52
C VAL A 1022 5.86 -35.71 11.47
N CYS A 1023 5.07 -34.64 11.43
CA CYS A 1023 4.15 -34.28 10.36
C CYS A 1023 4.72 -33.09 9.59
N LEU A 1024 4.93 -33.24 8.29
CA LEU A 1024 5.45 -32.21 7.38
C LEU A 1024 4.34 -31.73 6.42
N ALA A 1025 4.27 -30.43 6.16
CA ALA A 1025 3.25 -29.84 5.29
C ALA A 1025 3.72 -28.67 4.44
N GLY A 1026 2.87 -28.22 3.51
CA GLY A 1026 3.01 -27.02 2.70
C GLY A 1026 1.84 -26.06 2.90
N HIS A 1027 1.36 -25.45 1.81
CA HIS A 1027 0.10 -24.68 1.68
C HIS A 1027 0.04 -23.36 2.45
N ASP A 1028 0.40 -23.36 3.73
CA ASP A 1028 0.64 -22.11 4.45
C ASP A 1028 2.02 -21.56 4.09
N HIS A 1029 2.04 -20.69 3.08
CA HIS A 1029 3.25 -20.08 2.50
C HIS A 1029 4.19 -19.40 3.51
N LYS A 1030 3.67 -18.99 4.67
CA LYS A 1030 4.43 -18.36 5.76
C LYS A 1030 5.28 -19.38 6.54
N GLY A 1031 4.89 -20.66 6.49
CA GLY A 1031 5.43 -21.74 7.30
C GLY A 1031 5.12 -21.59 8.79
N GLY A 1032 5.35 -22.66 9.53
CA GLY A 1032 5.18 -22.71 10.98
C GLY A 1032 5.69 -24.01 11.57
N HIS A 1033 5.87 -24.04 12.90
CA HIS A 1033 6.32 -25.22 13.64
C HIS A 1033 5.63 -25.28 15.01
N SER A 1034 5.17 -26.45 15.39
CA SER A 1034 4.62 -26.75 16.72
C SER A 1034 5.01 -28.17 17.17
N VAL A 1035 4.73 -28.47 18.44
CA VAL A 1035 4.79 -29.83 19.00
C VAL A 1035 3.47 -30.09 19.70
N ASP A 1036 2.80 -31.19 19.37
CA ASP A 1036 1.51 -31.52 19.96
C ASP A 1036 1.63 -32.22 21.33
N SER A 1037 0.48 -32.48 21.97
CA SER A 1037 0.42 -33.09 23.30
C SER A 1037 0.99 -34.52 23.39
N HIS A 1038 1.25 -35.17 22.26
CA HIS A 1038 1.86 -36.51 22.19
C HIS A 1038 3.35 -36.46 21.81
N GLY A 1039 3.92 -35.26 21.66
CA GLY A 1039 5.33 -35.07 21.30
C GLY A 1039 5.61 -35.25 19.81
N ILE A 1040 4.58 -35.13 18.95
CA ILE A 1040 4.77 -35.14 17.50
C ILE A 1040 5.06 -33.71 17.05
N HIS A 1041 6.13 -33.52 16.29
CA HIS A 1041 6.46 -32.24 15.66
C HIS A 1041 5.59 -32.02 14.42
N HIS A 1042 5.04 -30.82 14.25
CA HIS A 1042 4.32 -30.42 13.03
C HIS A 1042 5.06 -29.25 12.39
N ARG A 1043 5.44 -29.36 11.12
CA ARG A 1043 6.23 -28.34 10.39
C ARG A 1043 5.62 -28.07 9.01
N SER A 1044 4.97 -26.92 8.86
CA SER A 1044 4.55 -26.38 7.56
C SER A 1044 5.71 -25.61 6.95
N LEU A 1045 6.08 -25.91 5.71
CA LEU A 1045 7.25 -25.37 5.00
C LEU A 1045 6.93 -24.06 4.28
N GLU A 1046 7.91 -23.14 4.25
CA GLU A 1046 7.78 -21.86 3.57
C GLU A 1046 7.79 -21.98 2.04
N ALA A 1047 6.97 -21.19 1.35
CA ALA A 1047 6.70 -21.32 -0.09
C ALA A 1047 7.82 -20.78 -1.01
N ALA A 1048 8.16 -21.54 -2.04
CA ALA A 1048 9.09 -21.13 -3.10
C ALA A 1048 8.51 -20.00 -4.00
N LEU A 1049 7.18 -19.90 -4.14
CA LEU A 1049 6.54 -18.83 -4.93
C LEU A 1049 6.80 -17.42 -4.38
N GLU A 1050 6.86 -17.27 -3.07
CA GLU A 1050 6.96 -15.95 -2.42
C GLU A 1050 8.40 -15.47 -2.22
N CYS A 1051 9.37 -16.16 -2.83
CA CYS A 1051 10.78 -15.79 -2.78
C CYS A 1051 11.09 -14.65 -3.77
N PRO A 1052 11.40 -13.42 -3.31
CA PRO A 1052 11.86 -12.37 -4.22
C PRO A 1052 13.15 -12.77 -4.95
N PRO A 1053 13.35 -12.31 -6.20
CA PRO A 1053 14.54 -12.59 -6.98
C PRO A 1053 15.86 -12.32 -6.22
N GLY A 1054 16.62 -13.38 -5.99
CA GLY A 1054 17.85 -13.37 -5.19
C GLY A 1054 17.74 -14.05 -3.82
N THR A 1055 16.56 -14.54 -3.43
CA THR A 1055 16.34 -15.38 -2.23
C THR A 1055 15.78 -16.76 -2.59
N ASP A 1056 15.79 -17.67 -1.62
CA ASP A 1056 15.28 -19.04 -1.73
C ASP A 1056 14.30 -19.46 -0.60
N ALA A 1057 13.54 -20.53 -0.85
CA ALA A 1057 12.79 -21.29 0.16
C ALA A 1057 12.82 -22.77 -0.21
N PHE A 1058 13.92 -23.43 0.14
CA PHE A 1058 14.08 -24.87 0.09
C PHE A 1058 15.07 -25.29 1.18
N GLY A 1059 15.11 -26.56 1.51
CA GLY A 1059 15.99 -27.08 2.54
C GLY A 1059 16.37 -28.54 2.32
N TYR A 1060 17.03 -29.10 3.32
CA TYR A 1060 17.20 -30.54 3.46
C TYR A 1060 17.03 -30.95 4.91
N ILE A 1061 16.57 -32.17 5.13
CA ILE A 1061 16.39 -32.76 6.45
C ILE A 1061 17.42 -33.88 6.62
N ASP A 1062 18.26 -33.73 7.64
CA ASP A 1062 19.14 -34.78 8.14
C ASP A 1062 18.39 -35.65 9.16
N VAL A 1063 18.39 -36.97 8.95
CA VAL A 1063 17.65 -37.93 9.77
C VAL A 1063 18.59 -38.68 10.70
N TYR A 1064 18.35 -38.61 11.99
CA TYR A 1064 19.13 -39.28 13.04
C TYR A 1064 18.27 -40.29 13.81
N ASP A 1065 18.93 -41.07 14.66
CA ASP A 1065 18.25 -42.03 15.55
C ASP A 1065 17.38 -41.38 16.62
N ASP A 1066 17.69 -40.14 16.99
CA ASP A 1066 17.11 -39.36 18.08
C ASP A 1066 16.39 -38.06 17.64
N LYS A 1067 16.59 -37.59 16.40
CA LYS A 1067 15.91 -36.40 15.85
C LYS A 1067 15.82 -36.38 14.31
N LEU A 1068 14.95 -35.54 13.76
CA LEU A 1068 15.11 -34.90 12.45
C LEU A 1068 15.72 -33.51 12.63
N GLU A 1069 16.56 -33.07 11.70
CA GLU A 1069 17.14 -31.71 11.66
C GLU A 1069 16.94 -31.10 10.27
N LEU A 1070 15.99 -30.16 10.15
CA LEU A 1070 15.78 -29.37 8.95
C LEU A 1070 16.85 -28.25 8.89
N THR A 1071 17.67 -28.26 7.84
CA THR A 1071 18.46 -27.11 7.41
C THR A 1071 17.72 -26.41 6.27
N GLY A 1072 17.20 -25.21 6.52
CA GLY A 1072 16.52 -24.39 5.52
C GLY A 1072 17.46 -23.34 4.87
N THR A 1073 17.01 -22.77 3.75
CA THR A 1073 17.70 -21.70 3.00
C THR A 1073 16.83 -20.45 2.98
N ASP A 1074 17.44 -19.29 3.24
CA ASP A 1074 16.85 -17.94 3.33
C ASP A 1074 15.49 -17.85 4.05
N ARG A 1075 14.37 -17.92 3.32
CA ARG A 1075 13.01 -17.85 3.90
C ARG A 1075 12.65 -19.12 4.65
N MET A 1076 13.16 -20.28 4.24
CA MET A 1076 12.88 -21.55 4.90
C MET A 1076 13.66 -21.65 6.21
N LYS A 1077 12.96 -21.75 7.34
CA LYS A 1077 13.61 -21.81 8.66
C LYS A 1077 14.15 -23.20 8.94
N SER A 1078 15.39 -23.27 9.45
CA SER A 1078 15.93 -24.48 10.05
C SER A 1078 15.14 -24.88 11.31
N THR A 1079 15.07 -26.17 11.62
CA THR A 1079 14.23 -26.69 12.73
C THR A 1079 14.75 -28.04 13.23
N ASP A 1080 15.07 -28.12 14.53
CA ASP A 1080 15.31 -29.39 15.23
C ASP A 1080 13.98 -30.03 15.66
N MET A 1081 13.86 -31.34 15.47
CA MET A 1081 12.65 -32.13 15.76
C MET A 1081 13.04 -33.44 16.48
N GLY A 1082 13.21 -33.35 17.80
CA GLY A 1082 13.72 -34.43 18.67
C GLY A 1082 12.64 -35.40 19.15
N TYR A 1083 12.90 -36.71 19.07
CA TYR A 1083 11.90 -37.75 19.33
C TYR A 1083 11.54 -37.97 20.82
N ASN A 1084 12.06 -37.17 21.75
CA ASN A 1084 12.13 -37.52 23.17
C ASN A 1084 11.69 -36.36 24.10
N PRO A 1085 10.42 -36.32 24.55
CA PRO A 1085 9.81 -35.16 25.24
C PRO A 1085 10.45 -34.70 26.56
N GLN A 1086 11.39 -35.46 27.13
CA GLN A 1086 12.00 -35.14 28.43
C GLN A 1086 13.25 -34.24 28.34
N ALA A 1087 13.81 -34.00 27.14
CA ALA A 1087 14.99 -33.15 26.98
C ALA A 1087 14.64 -31.65 27.04
N ASP A 1088 13.64 -31.22 26.28
CA ASP A 1088 13.38 -29.79 26.04
C ASP A 1088 12.79 -29.07 27.26
N LEU A 1089 12.24 -29.82 28.23
CA LEU A 1089 11.81 -29.29 29.53
C LEU A 1089 12.99 -28.88 30.45
N GLN A 1090 14.24 -29.24 30.14
CA GLN A 1090 15.41 -28.84 30.94
C GLN A 1090 16.19 -27.64 30.37
N VAL A 1091 15.99 -27.28 29.10
CA VAL A 1091 16.74 -26.16 28.47
C VAL A 1091 16.32 -24.80 29.05
N ASN A 1092 15.02 -24.63 29.33
CA ASN A 1092 14.44 -23.36 29.80
C ASN A 1092 14.78 -22.96 31.25
N TRP A 1093 15.62 -23.71 31.98
CA TRP A 1093 16.05 -23.37 33.35
C TRP A 1093 17.49 -22.84 33.46
N HIS A 1094 18.23 -22.74 32.35
CA HIS A 1094 19.65 -22.34 32.38
C HIS A 1094 20.02 -21.08 31.59
N GLN A 1095 19.06 -20.34 31.04
CA GLN A 1095 19.31 -19.05 30.36
C GLN A 1095 18.84 -17.79 31.13
N GLU A 1096 18.10 -17.91 32.25
CA GLU A 1096 17.72 -16.73 33.07
C GLU A 1096 18.81 -16.24 34.04
N VAL A 1097 19.99 -16.87 34.08
CA VAL A 1097 21.12 -16.40 34.91
C VAL A 1097 22.46 -16.51 34.18
N ARG A 1098 22.71 -15.60 33.22
CA ARG A 1098 24.07 -15.09 32.92
C ARG A 1098 24.09 -13.80 32.11
#